data_AF-A0A919I7H0-F1
#
_entry.id   AF-A0A919I7H0-F1
#
_cell.length_a   1.000
_cell.length_b   1.000
_cell.length_c   1.000
_cell.angle_alpha   90.00
_cell.angle_beta   90.00
_cell.angle_gamma   90.00
#
_symmetry.space_group_name_H-M   'P 1'
#
loop_
_entity.id
_entity.type
_entity.pdbx_description
1 polymer ?
#
loop_
_entity_poly.entity_id
_entity_poly.type
_entity_poly.pdbx_seq_one_letter_code
_entity_poly.pdbx_strand_id
1 'polypeptide(L)'
;MALSIKPKYLVGLLLLLLFIESAQAQYQLWGASQYGGPSNAGLIFKTAADGTGYTVQHDFTLETDGFGANDLTDGGNGKLYGTTAGGGYNHVGIIFEYTIASGALVKKYEFSGKPDGRTPVGKLVLASNQKLYGMTRYGGVNDEGTLFEFDPATNTYTKKYDFSNTGSGGNPQGSLIQAVDGYLYGMTSSSPGSDGTIIKFDIASGTLTKLYDFASNSGKNPVGSLMQASDGNLYGTTTQGGDNDFGTLFQFNPTSLLFTKRFDFSMTAGAFPGQALIELSTGKLYGTTQGFGAYFQGTLFEFNFINNLYTVKVDFASTTTGSNPKGSLTLFNGKLYGGTSVQPGGALIEFNPVDNSCTKKIVFDPVTMGSDVASRTLLVASDGKMYGTATNGGAGDGGTLFEYNPATNSFNKLLEFSKAPGGSYPLSGLMQASTKKLYGMAQHGGTNAAGILYEIDPKLNTFSKRVDFTLVNGYQPWGNELIETAAGELYGMVWRGGAVYNFGVIFRFDPGTGNMKTYALDETTGFGSTGKLVEAANGKLYGMGSSTNGGTSTGAIFEFDPVSETTTKKIEFTTLSGQNDPGGLTGSLMRAANNKLYGMSSAGGDSNNGALFEYDPSTNNYIKLFDFPAGSATPYGSLVQYGNGKLYGLTFNGGINNGGTLFEFDLSNNSHVIRFSFDAASGTKPVRDLIIAPNGKLYGLTTAGGLNNHGTIFEFDPLSGAFTKTHDFINEDCDYVSLALVSLGEDQTISFGAPGAKTFGDPAFSPGATSSSGLAVTYTSSDPLVATVSGNQVTITGAGSTLITASQPGDSNYNPAPSVSQTLIVNKKNQSIQFDLLVAKTVGDASFTLSATTSSGLPVTYTSSDPSVATVSGNQVTITGFGSTLITASQTGNANYNAAPAASQLLFVFKKSQSIQFDPLTAKTVGDASFTLSATASSGLVVTYTSSDPSVATVSGNTITIIGAGSTLITAAQSGNSNYSPAPAASQTLLVNKKSQSIQFGPLAAKALGDASFTLSATASSGLTVTYTSSNLSVATVSGNQVTLTGIGSTVIAATQTGNPEYLPALKVEQILQVNPVITAIENAPGIKLYPIPVDNFLHVDVQSPSTITIMNLLGEEIAKREVTGAESFDLRQVPGGFYVVSIARDGEVFLKKIVKKE
;
A
#
# COMPACT_ATOMS: atom_id res chain seq x y z
N MET A 1 23.06 -20.71 -9.55
CA MET A 1 24.19 -20.62 -8.57
C MET A 1 23.75 -19.78 -7.38
N ALA A 2 24.44 -19.86 -6.24
CA ALA A 2 23.95 -19.34 -4.97
C ALA A 2 24.32 -17.87 -4.69
N LEU A 3 23.51 -17.25 -3.82
CA LEU A 3 23.75 -16.10 -2.92
C LEU A 3 24.60 -14.89 -3.37
N SER A 4 23.98 -13.71 -3.26
CA SER A 4 24.58 -12.57 -2.54
C SER A 4 23.49 -11.62 -2.03
N ILE A 5 23.47 -11.30 -0.73
CA ILE A 5 22.48 -10.41 -0.10
C ILE A 5 23.16 -9.16 0.45
N LYS A 6 23.04 -8.03 -0.26
CA LYS A 6 23.28 -6.64 0.21
C LYS A 6 22.52 -5.65 -0.69
N PRO A 7 22.23 -4.40 -0.26
CA PRO A 7 21.72 -4.00 1.04
C PRO A 7 20.37 -3.24 0.93
N LYS A 8 19.73 -3.20 -0.26
CA LYS A 8 18.59 -2.30 -0.55
C LYS A 8 17.30 -2.56 0.25
N TYR A 9 17.11 -3.77 0.76
CA TYR A 9 15.88 -4.13 1.50
C TYR A 9 15.69 -3.37 2.82
N LEU A 10 16.76 -2.81 3.39
CA LEU A 10 16.68 -2.05 4.65
C LEU A 10 15.95 -0.69 4.50
N VAL A 11 15.88 -0.12 3.28
CA VAL A 11 15.17 1.14 3.00
C VAL A 11 13.72 0.88 2.58
N GLY A 12 13.48 -0.18 1.79
CA GLY A 12 12.13 -0.57 1.38
C GLY A 12 11.24 -0.99 2.55
N LEU A 13 11.80 -1.72 3.53
CA LEU A 13 11.06 -2.11 4.73
C LEU A 13 10.74 -0.90 5.64
N LEU A 14 11.67 0.05 5.75
CA LEU A 14 11.51 1.25 6.56
C LEU A 14 10.44 2.22 6.01
N LEU A 15 10.29 2.27 4.68
CA LEU A 15 9.22 3.04 4.02
C LEU A 15 7.86 2.32 4.04
N LEU A 16 7.83 0.98 4.08
CA LEU A 16 6.57 0.24 4.23
C LEU A 16 6.01 0.33 5.66
N LEU A 17 6.88 0.48 6.66
CA LEU A 17 6.50 0.75 8.05
C LEU A 17 5.90 2.16 8.28
N LEU A 18 6.17 3.12 7.38
CA LEU A 18 5.70 4.51 7.51
C LEU A 18 4.32 4.80 6.88
N PHE A 19 3.61 3.78 6.37
CA PHE A 19 2.30 3.93 5.71
C PHE A 19 1.18 3.08 6.33
N ILE A 20 1.37 2.55 7.54
CA ILE A 20 0.37 1.74 8.26
C ILE A 20 -0.24 2.51 9.47
N GLU A 21 0.35 3.65 9.86
CA GLU A 21 0.10 4.30 11.15
C GLU A 21 -1.00 5.40 11.15
N SER A 22 -1.75 5.60 10.07
CA SER A 22 -2.78 6.67 9.99
C SER A 22 -4.09 6.25 9.29
N ALA A 23 -4.58 5.06 9.62
CA ALA A 23 -5.90 4.57 9.19
C ALA A 23 -6.66 3.82 10.31
N GLN A 24 -6.48 4.25 11.57
CA GLN A 24 -7.50 4.02 12.58
C GLN A 24 -8.66 4.98 12.28
N ALA A 25 -9.89 4.47 12.18
CA ALA A 25 -11.08 5.33 12.23
C ALA A 25 -11.04 6.13 13.54
N GLN A 26 -11.55 7.36 13.56
CA GLN A 26 -11.78 8.04 14.82
C GLN A 26 -12.99 7.44 15.50
N TYR A 27 -12.77 6.30 16.16
CA TYR A 27 -13.63 5.88 17.25
C TYR A 27 -13.65 7.00 18.25
N GLN A 28 -14.83 7.48 18.53
CA GLN A 28 -15.06 8.50 19.52
C GLN A 28 -15.59 7.77 20.76
N LEU A 29 -15.75 8.35 21.96
CA LEU A 29 -16.09 7.59 23.18
C LEU A 29 -17.10 8.32 24.27
N TRP A 30 -18.41 8.71 24.01
CA TRP A 30 -19.64 9.40 24.65
C TRP A 30 -20.70 8.66 25.52
N GLY A 31 -21.33 9.23 26.60
CA GLY A 31 -21.91 8.50 27.80
C GLY A 31 -23.37 8.40 28.42
N ALA A 32 -23.64 8.55 29.78
CA ALA A 32 -24.94 8.27 30.53
C ALA A 32 -25.58 8.68 32.01
N SER A 33 -25.18 8.46 33.34
CA SER A 33 -25.75 8.71 34.80
C SER A 33 -27.00 8.10 35.61
N GLN A 34 -27.08 7.74 36.94
CA GLN A 34 -28.39 7.38 37.65
C GLN A 34 -29.13 8.53 38.31
N TYR A 35 -28.50 9.61 38.61
CA TYR A 35 -29.19 10.81 39.05
C TYR A 35 -28.33 11.93 38.41
N GLY A 36 -28.75 13.02 37.63
CA GLY A 36 -28.40 14.56 37.52
C GLY A 36 -27.67 15.60 36.56
N GLY A 37 -27.29 16.90 36.93
CA GLY A 37 -26.97 18.34 36.39
C GLY A 37 -27.58 19.66 37.05
N PRO A 38 -28.48 20.56 36.50
CA PRO A 38 -29.09 21.72 37.25
C PRO A 38 -30.20 21.64 38.34
N SER A 39 -31.43 21.12 38.13
CA SER A 39 -32.53 21.15 39.16
C SER A 39 -33.34 19.86 39.51
N ASN A 40 -32.99 18.71 38.92
CA ASN A 40 -33.12 17.35 39.45
C ASN A 40 -33.65 16.11 38.60
N ALA A 41 -33.35 15.79 37.28
CA ALA A 41 -33.70 14.48 36.58
C ALA A 41 -32.99 13.78 35.32
N GLY A 42 -31.83 14.16 34.78
CA GLY A 42 -30.71 13.20 34.48
C GLY A 42 -29.76 13.46 33.30
N LEU A 43 -28.45 13.70 33.50
CA LEU A 43 -27.35 13.97 32.54
C LEU A 43 -27.04 13.14 31.27
N ILE A 44 -26.77 13.89 30.19
CA ILE A 44 -26.02 13.49 29.01
C ILE A 44 -24.97 14.55 28.51
N PHE A 45 -23.69 14.17 28.56
CA PHE A 45 -22.39 14.69 28.03
C PHE A 45 -21.63 14.04 26.67
N LYS A 46 -20.63 14.31 25.71
CA LYS A 46 -20.22 13.21 24.59
C LYS A 46 -18.88 12.70 23.74
N THR A 47 -17.82 11.88 24.14
CA THR A 47 -16.30 11.78 23.75
C THR A 47 -15.65 11.54 22.35
N ALA A 48 -14.33 11.84 22.17
CA ALA A 48 -13.42 11.66 20.99
C ALA A 48 -12.14 10.82 21.25
N ALA A 49 -12.01 9.58 20.75
CA ALA A 49 -10.86 8.65 20.87
C ALA A 49 -10.19 8.50 22.25
N ASP A 50 -9.49 9.49 22.78
CA ASP A 50 -8.29 9.35 23.59
C ASP A 50 -8.33 9.79 25.07
N GLY A 51 -9.46 9.66 25.75
CA GLY A 51 -9.61 10.18 27.11
C GLY A 51 -9.93 11.67 27.19
N THR A 52 -9.82 12.38 26.07
CA THR A 52 -9.93 13.83 26.05
C THR A 52 -11.12 14.30 25.16
N GLY A 53 -12.15 15.00 25.68
CA GLY A 53 -13.29 15.44 24.86
C GLY A 53 -14.37 16.47 25.35
N TYR A 54 -14.94 16.43 26.58
CA TYR A 54 -16.34 16.92 26.89
C TYR A 54 -16.81 18.42 26.52
N THR A 55 -18.12 18.73 26.41
CA THR A 55 -18.90 20.04 26.35
C THR A 55 -20.31 20.11 27.06
N VAL A 56 -21.55 20.09 26.42
CA VAL A 56 -22.94 19.49 26.73
C VAL A 56 -23.85 19.29 25.53
N GLN A 57 -24.81 18.34 25.62
CA GLN A 57 -25.70 17.95 24.53
C GLN A 57 -27.26 17.84 24.76
N HIS A 58 -27.92 17.80 25.94
CA HIS A 58 -29.37 18.18 26.15
C HIS A 58 -29.80 18.23 27.64
N ASP A 59 -31.01 18.67 28.09
CA ASP A 59 -31.52 18.45 29.49
C ASP A 59 -33.06 18.32 29.86
N PHE A 60 -33.54 17.39 30.73
CA PHE A 60 -34.96 17.13 31.20
C PHE A 60 -35.67 18.17 32.21
N THR A 61 -36.96 18.02 32.66
CA THR A 61 -37.66 18.81 33.79
C THR A 61 -38.40 18.09 35.02
N LEU A 62 -39.69 18.20 35.49
CA LEU A 62 -40.39 17.11 36.35
C LEU A 62 -41.68 16.20 36.01
N GLU A 63 -42.81 16.55 35.38
CA GLU A 63 -43.80 15.70 34.59
C GLU A 63 -43.85 15.84 32.97
N THR A 64 -42.76 15.62 32.19
CA THR A 64 -42.63 15.52 30.70
C THR A 64 -41.85 14.39 29.99
N ASP A 65 -40.55 14.05 29.93
CA ASP A 65 -39.23 14.22 30.59
C ASP A 65 -38.81 13.05 31.57
N GLY A 66 -38.20 13.08 32.79
CA GLY A 66 -38.38 12.00 33.83
C GLY A 66 -37.37 11.77 35.01
N PHE A 67 -37.59 10.86 36.01
CA PHE A 67 -36.53 10.13 36.85
C PHE A 67 -36.07 8.71 36.42
N GLY A 68 -35.00 8.51 35.67
CA GLY A 68 -34.54 7.19 35.42
C GLY A 68 -33.31 6.98 34.55
N ALA A 69 -33.08 7.78 33.49
CA ALA A 69 -32.05 7.77 32.43
C ALA A 69 -31.41 6.33 31.98
N ASN A 70 -30.94 5.96 30.74
CA ASN A 70 -29.97 4.80 30.55
C ASN A 70 -28.98 4.60 29.40
N ASP A 71 -27.79 4.15 29.82
CA ASP A 71 -26.58 3.91 29.07
C ASP A 71 -26.68 3.44 27.64
N LEU A 72 -25.74 3.93 26.83
CA LEU A 72 -25.67 3.67 25.41
C LEU A 72 -25.35 2.13 25.15
N THR A 73 -25.29 1.57 23.92
CA THR A 73 -24.49 0.39 23.45
C THR A 73 -24.68 -0.03 21.97
N ASP A 74 -23.59 -0.08 21.19
CA ASP A 74 -23.57 -0.20 19.72
C ASP A 74 -24.62 -1.07 19.02
N GLY A 75 -25.12 -0.48 17.93
CA GLY A 75 -26.05 -0.94 16.91
C GLY A 75 -25.44 -1.15 15.53
N GLY A 76 -24.21 -0.69 15.33
CA GLY A 76 -23.36 -0.96 14.16
C GLY A 76 -23.81 -0.27 12.87
N ASN A 77 -24.97 0.38 12.86
CA ASN A 77 -25.55 1.15 11.77
C ASN A 77 -25.36 2.67 11.97
N GLY A 78 -24.60 3.05 13.01
CA GLY A 78 -24.10 4.38 13.31
C GLY A 78 -24.72 5.03 14.55
N LYS A 79 -25.75 4.41 15.11
CA LYS A 79 -26.57 4.84 16.26
C LYS A 79 -26.81 3.47 17.05
N LEU A 80 -27.07 3.46 18.36
CA LEU A 80 -27.42 2.42 19.38
C LEU A 80 -28.55 2.82 20.43
N TYR A 81 -29.63 2.16 20.92
CA TYR A 81 -30.77 2.81 21.72
C TYR A 81 -31.05 2.44 23.23
N GLY A 82 -31.58 3.22 24.27
CA GLY A 82 -31.54 3.03 25.85
C GLY A 82 -32.81 2.84 26.82
N THR A 83 -32.78 2.50 28.18
CA THR A 83 -33.93 2.58 29.21
C THR A 83 -33.69 3.25 30.64
N THR A 84 -34.13 2.81 31.88
CA THR A 84 -33.98 3.58 33.18
C THR A 84 -34.17 3.03 34.62
N ALA A 85 -34.30 3.85 35.64
CA ALA A 85 -35.13 3.64 36.80
C ALA A 85 -36.47 4.37 36.76
N GLY A 86 -37.15 4.35 35.62
CA GLY A 86 -38.06 5.43 35.32
C GLY A 86 -39.05 5.49 34.17
N GLY A 87 -40.34 5.49 34.53
CA GLY A 87 -41.36 6.35 33.92
C GLY A 87 -42.77 5.78 34.10
N GLY A 88 -43.89 6.40 34.49
CA GLY A 88 -45.18 5.93 33.94
C GLY A 88 -46.55 5.94 34.60
N TYR A 89 -47.43 5.06 34.12
CA TYR A 89 -48.93 5.16 34.14
C TYR A 89 -49.36 4.46 35.41
N ASN A 90 -48.81 4.99 36.51
CA ASN A 90 -48.72 4.60 37.92
C ASN A 90 -47.31 4.98 38.50
N HIS A 91 -46.32 5.30 37.65
CA HIS A 91 -44.87 5.61 37.76
C HIS A 91 -43.73 4.87 36.97
N VAL A 92 -43.86 3.83 36.11
CA VAL A 92 -42.77 2.79 35.95
C VAL A 92 -41.71 2.45 34.80
N GLY A 93 -41.94 2.26 33.48
CA GLY A 93 -40.82 2.41 32.48
C GLY A 93 -41.14 2.60 30.96
N ILE A 94 -40.13 2.87 30.12
CA ILE A 94 -40.02 3.28 28.66
C ILE A 94 -38.58 3.17 27.97
N ILE A 95 -38.26 3.55 26.71
CA ILE A 95 -37.10 3.06 25.85
C ILE A 95 -36.49 4.22 24.98
N PHE A 96 -35.24 4.27 24.41
CA PHE A 96 -34.79 5.46 23.56
C PHE A 96 -33.68 5.46 22.35
N GLU A 97 -34.00 5.76 21.02
CA GLU A 97 -33.35 6.70 19.94
C GLU A 97 -33.30 8.41 19.93
N TYR A 98 -32.18 8.31 19.04
CA TYR A 98 -30.88 9.05 18.81
C TYR A 98 -30.17 9.05 17.37
N THR A 99 -30.54 9.72 16.19
CA THR A 99 -29.87 10.47 14.98
C THR A 99 -28.96 11.88 14.97
N ILE A 100 -27.59 12.08 14.90
CA ILE A 100 -26.73 13.31 15.30
C ILE A 100 -26.29 14.16 14.14
N ALA A 101 -26.48 13.58 12.98
CA ALA A 101 -26.92 14.42 11.92
C ALA A 101 -28.02 15.41 12.41
N SER A 102 -28.82 15.09 13.44
CA SER A 102 -29.90 15.87 14.11
C SER A 102 -29.92 15.65 15.65
N GLY A 103 -31.10 15.56 16.29
CA GLY A 103 -31.23 15.28 17.72
C GLY A 103 -32.58 15.20 18.49
N ALA A 104 -33.74 15.48 17.91
CA ALA A 104 -35.01 15.26 18.66
C ALA A 104 -35.23 13.79 19.19
N LEU A 105 -35.15 13.57 20.52
CA LEU A 105 -35.31 12.27 21.26
C LEU A 105 -36.65 11.52 21.02
N VAL A 106 -36.89 10.23 21.27
CA VAL A 106 -38.18 9.52 21.24
C VAL A 106 -38.43 8.34 22.22
N LYS A 107 -39.61 8.43 22.90
CA LYS A 107 -40.33 7.48 23.78
C LYS A 107 -40.57 6.13 23.17
N LYS A 108 -39.81 5.07 23.43
CA LYS A 108 -40.24 3.79 22.87
C LYS A 108 -41.63 3.27 23.35
N TYR A 109 -41.90 3.01 24.65
CA TYR A 109 -43.27 2.59 25.10
C TYR A 109 -43.50 2.51 26.59
N GLU A 110 -44.73 2.65 27.04
CA GLU A 110 -45.10 2.75 28.45
C GLU A 110 -45.58 1.48 29.18
N PHE A 111 -44.88 1.13 30.25
CA PHE A 111 -44.77 -0.23 30.76
C PHE A 111 -45.86 -0.78 31.75
N SER A 112 -47.01 -1.23 31.21
CA SER A 112 -48.13 -1.95 31.90
C SER A 112 -47.99 -2.06 33.43
N GLY A 113 -47.52 -3.17 33.94
CA GLY A 113 -48.09 -3.68 35.17
C GLY A 113 -48.70 -5.02 34.94
N LYS A 114 -49.48 -5.65 35.83
CA LYS A 114 -49.67 -7.10 35.57
C LYS A 114 -50.33 -7.35 34.20
N PRO A 115 -49.73 -8.19 33.35
CA PRO A 115 -48.73 -9.17 33.77
C PRO A 115 -47.22 -8.77 33.66
N ASP A 116 -46.82 -7.68 33.06
CA ASP A 116 -45.74 -7.81 32.10
C ASP A 116 -44.21 -7.57 32.44
N GLY A 117 -43.70 -7.07 33.59
CA GLY A 117 -42.31 -6.53 33.92
C GLY A 117 -42.00 -5.02 34.36
N ARG A 118 -42.06 -4.52 35.62
CA ARG A 118 -42.51 -3.16 36.16
C ARG A 118 -41.60 -1.89 36.77
N THR A 119 -40.45 -1.19 36.44
CA THR A 119 -39.24 -0.48 37.12
C THR A 119 -37.82 -0.97 36.68
N PRO A 120 -36.99 -0.29 35.86
CA PRO A 120 -35.82 -0.96 35.22
C PRO A 120 -34.60 -1.11 36.15
N VAL A 121 -33.44 -1.55 35.62
CA VAL A 121 -32.23 -2.14 36.30
C VAL A 121 -30.75 -2.46 35.76
N GLY A 122 -30.30 -2.66 34.49
CA GLY A 122 -28.89 -2.70 33.92
C GLY A 122 -28.58 -2.73 32.37
N LYS A 123 -27.30 -2.69 31.86
CA LYS A 123 -26.67 -2.20 30.53
C LYS A 123 -26.95 -2.84 29.19
N LEU A 124 -27.44 -2.34 28.05
CA LEU A 124 -27.95 -3.21 26.92
C LEU A 124 -26.97 -3.44 25.66
N VAL A 125 -27.06 -4.35 24.65
CA VAL A 125 -26.15 -4.53 23.42
C VAL A 125 -26.77 -5.32 22.23
N LEU A 126 -26.65 -4.82 21.01
CA LEU A 126 -26.80 -5.60 19.76
C LEU A 126 -26.15 -7.00 19.73
N ALA A 127 -26.61 -7.88 18.84
CA ALA A 127 -25.78 -8.95 18.24
C ALA A 127 -26.27 -9.51 16.88
N SER A 128 -26.05 -10.80 16.62
CA SER A 128 -25.91 -11.36 15.27
C SER A 128 -27.18 -11.52 14.44
N ASN A 129 -28.35 -11.77 15.02
CA ASN A 129 -29.61 -11.76 14.28
C ASN A 129 -30.24 -10.36 14.20
N GLN A 130 -29.55 -9.35 14.74
CA GLN A 130 -29.91 -7.95 14.76
C GLN A 130 -31.39 -7.73 15.17
N LYS A 131 -31.72 -7.89 16.47
CA LYS A 131 -32.95 -7.73 17.31
C LYS A 131 -32.53 -7.36 18.77
N LEU A 132 -33.40 -6.99 19.74
CA LEU A 132 -33.02 -6.20 20.95
C LEU A 132 -33.59 -6.49 22.34
N TYR A 133 -32.75 -6.51 23.40
CA TYR A 133 -32.80 -7.43 24.55
C TYR A 133 -32.58 -6.80 26.00
N GLY A 134 -33.35 -7.16 27.06
CA GLY A 134 -33.26 -6.89 28.54
C GLY A 134 -33.94 -7.84 29.61
N MET A 135 -34.11 -7.35 30.86
CA MET A 135 -34.67 -7.88 32.13
C MET A 135 -35.22 -6.82 33.16
N THR A 136 -36.45 -6.96 33.67
CA THR A 136 -37.32 -6.07 34.51
C THR A 136 -37.26 -6.10 36.09
N ARG A 137 -36.95 -5.13 36.99
CA ARG A 137 -36.66 -5.44 38.45
C ARG A 137 -37.66 -6.25 39.35
N TYR A 138 -38.96 -6.30 39.09
CA TYR A 138 -40.09 -7.17 39.60
C TYR A 138 -41.08 -7.28 38.38
N GLY A 139 -42.23 -7.93 38.36
CA GLY A 139 -42.58 -8.71 37.13
C GLY A 139 -43.81 -9.62 37.26
N GLY A 140 -44.12 -10.57 36.35
CA GLY A 140 -45.22 -11.58 36.29
C GLY A 140 -45.73 -12.44 37.48
N VAL A 141 -46.77 -13.24 37.20
CA VAL A 141 -47.60 -14.15 38.05
C VAL A 141 -47.10 -14.66 39.40
N ASN A 142 -46.06 -15.48 39.57
CA ASN A 142 -45.75 -15.89 40.96
C ASN A 142 -45.19 -14.74 41.82
N ASP A 143 -45.05 -13.55 41.23
CA ASP A 143 -44.19 -12.52 41.74
C ASP A 143 -42.75 -13.09 41.83
N GLU A 144 -42.26 -13.81 40.79
CA GLU A 144 -40.85 -14.27 40.72
C GLU A 144 -39.86 -14.15 39.51
N GLY A 145 -40.14 -13.74 38.25
CA GLY A 145 -39.21 -13.09 37.27
C GLY A 145 -39.30 -12.79 35.69
N THR A 146 -39.38 -11.57 35.06
CA THR A 146 -39.64 -11.31 33.57
C THR A 146 -38.72 -10.77 32.43
N LEU A 147 -39.03 -11.16 31.17
CA LEU A 147 -38.45 -10.67 29.90
C LEU A 147 -39.40 -10.66 28.74
N PHE A 148 -39.23 -9.86 27.69
CA PHE A 148 -38.06 -9.27 27.03
C PHE A 148 -37.73 -9.61 25.58
N GLU A 149 -38.20 -8.74 24.69
CA GLU A 149 -37.59 -8.33 23.41
C GLU A 149 -37.81 -6.87 23.18
N PHE A 150 -37.43 -6.43 22.00
CA PHE A 150 -38.27 -5.86 20.97
C PHE A 150 -37.34 -6.06 19.65
N ASP A 151 -37.83 -6.13 18.39
CA ASP A 151 -37.08 -5.96 17.09
C ASP A 151 -37.39 -4.76 16.11
N PRO A 152 -36.41 -3.92 15.72
CA PRO A 152 -36.30 -2.99 14.59
C PRO A 152 -36.81 -3.11 13.20
N ALA A 153 -37.07 -4.27 12.63
CA ALA A 153 -37.55 -4.20 11.25
C ALA A 153 -39.01 -3.70 11.19
N THR A 154 -39.69 -3.46 12.33
CA THR A 154 -41.08 -3.92 12.47
C THR A 154 -41.99 -3.16 13.43
N ASN A 155 -41.47 -2.20 14.19
CA ASN A 155 -42.15 -1.72 15.39
C ASN A 155 -42.44 -2.84 16.42
N THR A 156 -41.93 -4.11 16.46
CA THR A 156 -42.55 -5.32 17.17
C THR A 156 -41.86 -6.00 18.40
N TYR A 157 -42.65 -6.24 19.50
CA TYR A 157 -42.35 -6.83 20.87
C TYR A 157 -43.26 -8.08 20.99
N THR A 158 -43.43 -8.72 22.15
CA THR A 158 -43.99 -10.10 22.28
C THR A 158 -44.45 -10.38 23.74
N LYS A 159 -44.99 -11.54 24.21
CA LYS A 159 -45.07 -11.97 25.66
C LYS A 159 -44.26 -13.24 25.83
N LYS A 160 -43.28 -13.43 26.74
CA LYS A 160 -42.45 -14.67 26.71
C LYS A 160 -41.76 -15.25 28.05
N TYR A 161 -42.05 -16.52 28.50
CA TYR A 161 -42.06 -17.31 29.83
C TYR A 161 -42.02 -16.59 31.19
N ASP A 162 -43.19 -16.23 31.96
CA ASP A 162 -43.97 -16.29 33.44
C ASP A 162 -43.57 -16.96 35.15
N PHE A 163 -43.04 -16.68 36.43
CA PHE A 163 -42.02 -17.59 37.32
C PHE A 163 -42.53 -18.39 38.55
N SER A 164 -41.73 -18.46 39.65
CA SER A 164 -41.56 -19.45 40.74
C SER A 164 -40.11 -19.47 41.33
N ASN A 165 -39.87 -18.96 42.54
CA ASN A 165 -38.78 -19.24 43.54
C ASN A 165 -38.40 -20.73 43.81
N THR A 166 -38.91 -21.64 42.98
CA THR A 166 -39.15 -23.07 43.21
C THR A 166 -39.43 -23.87 41.92
N GLY A 167 -39.34 -23.20 40.76
CA GLY A 167 -39.33 -23.86 39.45
C GLY A 167 -38.46 -23.13 38.43
N SER A 168 -37.77 -22.07 38.87
CA SER A 168 -36.87 -21.21 38.13
C SER A 168 -36.27 -20.15 39.12
N GLY A 169 -37.03 -19.17 39.59
CA GLY A 169 -36.72 -18.24 40.68
C GLY A 169 -36.55 -16.77 40.34
N GLY A 170 -36.29 -15.93 41.35
CA GLY A 170 -35.75 -14.60 41.19
C GLY A 170 -35.27 -13.73 42.39
N ASN A 171 -34.56 -12.69 41.98
CA ASN A 171 -34.51 -11.26 42.39
C ASN A 171 -33.63 -10.44 41.41
N PRO A 172 -33.26 -11.06 40.25
CA PRO A 172 -31.90 -11.30 39.71
C PRO A 172 -31.32 -10.05 39.14
N GLN A 173 -30.17 -9.97 38.46
CA GLN A 173 -29.80 -8.61 38.13
C GLN A 173 -28.87 -8.31 36.93
N GLY A 174 -28.90 -7.05 36.39
CA GLY A 174 -28.23 -6.46 35.17
C GLY A 174 -27.94 -7.32 33.91
N SER A 175 -27.78 -6.78 32.70
CA SER A 175 -27.42 -7.42 31.39
C SER A 175 -27.39 -8.92 31.02
N LEU A 176 -27.65 -9.28 29.75
CA LEU A 176 -27.16 -10.46 29.03
C LEU A 176 -26.14 -10.18 27.93
N ILE A 177 -25.85 -11.14 27.05
CA ILE A 177 -24.56 -11.35 26.38
C ILE A 177 -24.65 -12.11 25.10
N GLN A 178 -23.64 -11.98 24.22
CA GLN A 178 -23.28 -12.96 23.20
C GLN A 178 -21.82 -13.25 22.76
N ALA A 179 -20.85 -13.43 23.67
CA ALA A 179 -19.67 -14.36 23.66
C ALA A 179 -19.29 -15.43 22.53
N VAL A 180 -18.74 -16.68 22.76
CA VAL A 180 -18.11 -17.60 21.71
C VAL A 180 -18.46 -19.17 21.43
N ASP A 181 -19.70 -19.60 21.01
CA ASP A 181 -20.24 -20.51 19.95
C ASP A 181 -21.71 -20.23 19.39
N GLY A 182 -22.68 -19.54 20.06
CA GLY A 182 -23.90 -18.99 19.36
C GLY A 182 -25.12 -18.12 19.91
N TYR A 183 -25.46 -17.87 21.22
CA TYR A 183 -26.82 -18.33 21.74
C TYR A 183 -27.87 -18.02 23.03
N LEU A 184 -28.07 -17.48 24.33
CA LEU A 184 -27.64 -16.75 25.67
C LEU A 184 -27.76 -17.31 27.18
N TYR A 185 -27.83 -16.50 28.31
CA TYR A 185 -26.90 -16.69 29.48
C TYR A 185 -26.90 -16.00 30.96
N GLY A 186 -27.87 -15.60 31.81
CA GLY A 186 -27.64 -14.66 33.00
C GLY A 186 -27.60 -14.86 34.57
N MET A 187 -27.39 -13.78 35.32
CA MET A 187 -27.43 -13.63 36.79
C MET A 187 -28.72 -13.91 37.50
N THR A 188 -28.75 -14.47 38.72
CA THR A 188 -29.95 -14.35 39.57
C THR A 188 -29.71 -14.23 41.07
N SER A 189 -30.64 -14.73 41.93
CA SER A 189 -31.11 -13.98 43.10
C SER A 189 -31.91 -14.61 44.27
N SER A 190 -31.83 -13.91 45.41
CA SER A 190 -32.37 -14.04 46.78
C SER A 190 -33.78 -13.53 46.97
N SER A 191 -34.66 -14.47 47.17
CA SER A 191 -36.03 -14.34 47.64
C SER A 191 -36.33 -15.10 48.94
N PRO A 192 -35.67 -14.74 50.07
CA PRO A 192 -35.38 -15.54 51.30
C PRO A 192 -35.33 -17.08 51.24
N GLY A 193 -34.39 -17.78 51.92
CA GLY A 193 -34.47 -19.25 52.14
C GLY A 193 -33.85 -20.22 51.11
N SER A 194 -32.80 -19.81 50.41
CA SER A 194 -31.90 -20.57 49.55
C SER A 194 -30.66 -19.69 49.42
N ASP A 195 -29.62 -20.17 48.77
CA ASP A 195 -28.63 -19.28 48.21
C ASP A 195 -28.52 -19.61 46.71
N GLY A 196 -29.46 -19.13 45.87
CA GLY A 196 -29.47 -19.28 44.39
C GLY A 196 -29.67 -17.95 43.63
N THR A 197 -29.15 -17.69 42.40
CA THR A 197 -28.75 -18.69 41.38
C THR A 197 -28.17 -18.22 40.03
N ILE A 198 -27.76 -19.16 39.15
CA ILE A 198 -27.01 -18.97 37.87
C ILE A 198 -27.50 -19.71 36.57
N ILE A 199 -28.09 -19.10 35.53
CA ILE A 199 -29.06 -19.72 34.56
C ILE A 199 -28.50 -20.27 33.21
N LYS A 200 -29.24 -20.29 32.05
CA LYS A 200 -28.80 -20.36 30.62
C LYS A 200 -29.94 -20.30 29.61
N PHE A 201 -29.76 -19.69 28.43
CA PHE A 201 -30.81 -19.55 27.42
C PHE A 201 -30.65 -19.59 25.86
N ASP A 202 -31.66 -20.00 25.05
CA ASP A 202 -31.72 -20.76 23.74
C ASP A 202 -32.08 -20.16 22.30
N ILE A 203 -31.36 -19.20 21.67
CA ILE A 203 -31.80 -18.25 20.56
C ILE A 203 -32.48 -18.77 19.28
N ALA A 204 -32.70 -20.06 19.13
CA ALA A 204 -33.47 -20.62 18.04
C ALA A 204 -34.87 -21.13 18.42
N SER A 205 -35.14 -21.58 19.66
CA SER A 205 -36.07 -22.72 19.79
C SER A 205 -37.32 -22.60 20.68
N GLY A 206 -37.39 -21.68 21.62
CA GLY A 206 -38.28 -21.75 22.78
C GLY A 206 -37.55 -22.23 24.03
N THR A 207 -36.65 -23.19 23.86
CA THR A 207 -36.66 -24.38 24.72
C THR A 207 -35.74 -24.29 25.90
N LEU A 208 -36.17 -24.86 27.03
CA LEU A 208 -35.76 -24.32 28.31
C LEU A 208 -35.87 -25.55 29.38
N THR A 209 -34.80 -25.91 30.17
CA THR A 209 -34.50 -27.05 31.15
C THR A 209 -33.61 -26.74 32.46
N LYS A 210 -32.35 -27.23 32.79
CA LYS A 210 -31.64 -27.07 34.17
C LYS A 210 -30.04 -27.10 34.33
N LEU A 211 -29.37 -26.43 35.36
CA LEU A 211 -28.10 -26.86 36.10
C LEU A 211 -28.10 -26.67 37.66
N TYR A 212 -27.79 -25.47 38.22
CA TYR A 212 -26.91 -25.28 39.41
C TYR A 212 -27.65 -24.50 40.53
N ASP A 213 -27.45 -24.71 41.87
CA ASP A 213 -28.38 -24.39 43.04
C ASP A 213 -28.19 -23.24 44.31
N PHE A 214 -27.46 -22.89 45.52
CA PHE A 214 -26.42 -23.20 46.71
C PHE A 214 -26.75 -22.95 48.27
N ALA A 215 -25.82 -23.28 49.24
CA ALA A 215 -25.97 -23.64 50.70
C ALA A 215 -24.80 -23.49 51.80
N SER A 216 -23.57 -24.09 51.79
CA SER A 216 -22.61 -24.16 52.96
C SER A 216 -21.01 -24.09 52.88
N ASN A 217 -20.26 -23.99 51.74
CA ASN A 217 -18.82 -23.48 51.65
C ASN A 217 -18.23 -22.49 50.52
N SER A 218 -18.86 -22.17 49.36
CA SER A 218 -18.80 -20.91 48.52
C SER A 218 -20.09 -20.18 47.81
N GLY A 219 -21.25 -19.69 48.36
CA GLY A 219 -22.30 -18.77 47.67
C GLY A 219 -23.46 -17.90 48.34
N LYS A 220 -23.48 -16.51 48.51
CA LYS A 220 -24.57 -15.56 49.06
C LYS A 220 -24.63 -14.16 48.39
N ASN A 221 -25.79 -13.53 48.58
CA ASN A 221 -26.27 -12.20 48.20
C ASN A 221 -25.64 -11.53 46.98
N PRO A 222 -25.94 -11.95 45.75
CA PRO A 222 -25.52 -11.24 44.58
C PRO A 222 -25.85 -9.79 44.40
N VAL A 223 -25.05 -9.24 43.51
CA VAL A 223 -24.96 -7.90 43.04
C VAL A 223 -24.16 -7.89 41.65
N GLY A 224 -24.00 -6.86 40.80
CA GLY A 224 -23.57 -6.90 39.35
C GLY A 224 -23.20 -8.14 38.53
N SER A 225 -22.12 -8.09 37.73
CA SER A 225 -22.07 -8.53 36.32
C SER A 225 -20.77 -9.18 35.73
N LEU A 226 -20.60 -9.29 34.40
CA LEU A 226 -19.84 -10.35 33.67
C LEU A 226 -18.71 -9.88 32.66
N MET A 227 -17.44 -10.40 32.41
CA MET A 227 -16.27 -10.11 31.41
C MET A 227 -15.71 -11.02 30.19
N GLN A 228 -15.05 -10.54 29.08
CA GLN A 228 -14.38 -11.24 27.91
C GLN A 228 -13.14 -10.57 27.10
N ALA A 229 -12.28 -11.33 26.36
CA ALA A 229 -11.46 -10.92 25.15
C ALA A 229 -10.00 -11.34 24.53
N SER A 230 -9.03 -12.14 25.02
CA SER A 230 -7.89 -13.09 24.45
C SER A 230 -7.67 -14.80 24.17
N ASP A 231 -8.26 -16.13 24.29
CA ASP A 231 -9.39 -17.08 24.95
C ASP A 231 -10.06 -18.52 24.45
N GLY A 232 -11.14 -19.09 25.16
CA GLY A 232 -12.18 -20.27 25.02
C GLY A 232 -13.51 -20.71 25.99
N ASN A 233 -13.71 -20.47 27.36
CA ASN A 233 -14.69 -20.13 28.57
C ASN A 233 -15.39 -18.68 28.98
N LEU A 234 -15.56 -18.23 30.26
CA LEU A 234 -16.36 -17.03 30.82
C LEU A 234 -15.82 -16.20 32.07
N TYR A 235 -15.99 -14.85 32.29
CA TYR A 235 -15.77 -14.09 33.60
C TYR A 235 -16.90 -13.26 34.33
N GLY A 236 -16.84 -12.98 35.68
CA GLY A 236 -17.81 -12.22 36.58
C GLY A 236 -17.41 -12.12 38.12
N THR A 237 -17.91 -11.28 39.10
CA THR A 237 -17.70 -11.29 40.69
C THR A 237 -19.80 -11.94 42.88
N THR A 238 -20.15 -11.33 44.09
CA THR A 238 -20.82 -11.86 45.36
C THR A 238 -21.22 -11.12 46.72
N THR A 239 -22.22 -10.24 46.96
CA THR A 239 -22.17 -9.22 48.10
C THR A 239 -21.63 -9.68 49.46
N GLN A 240 -22.23 -10.69 50.08
CA GLN A 240 -21.87 -11.15 51.43
C GLN A 240 -21.48 -12.63 51.42
N GLY A 241 -20.99 -13.13 52.57
CA GLY A 241 -20.71 -14.53 53.03
C GLY A 241 -19.24 -15.05 53.09
N GLY A 242 -19.07 -16.36 53.33
CA GLY A 242 -17.74 -17.01 53.40
C GLY A 242 -16.83 -16.46 54.51
N ASP A 243 -15.50 -16.39 54.29
CA ASP A 243 -14.49 -15.98 55.28
C ASP A 243 -14.74 -14.56 55.79
N ASN A 244 -15.60 -14.46 56.81
CA ASN A 244 -16.06 -13.26 57.50
C ASN A 244 -17.24 -12.49 56.84
N ASP A 245 -18.03 -13.12 55.97
CA ASP A 245 -19.29 -12.57 55.41
C ASP A 245 -19.17 -11.56 54.26
N PHE A 246 -18.13 -11.62 53.43
CA PHE A 246 -17.71 -10.42 52.73
C PHE A 246 -17.42 -10.44 51.20
N GLY A 247 -18.03 -11.31 50.41
CA GLY A 247 -17.75 -11.51 48.98
C GLY A 247 -16.65 -12.54 48.68
N THR A 248 -16.18 -12.78 47.44
CA THR A 248 -15.21 -13.87 46.98
C THR A 248 -14.76 -13.82 45.49
N LEU A 249 -13.68 -14.53 44.84
CA LEU A 249 -12.92 -14.72 43.40
C LEU A 249 -12.94 -15.87 42.23
N PHE A 250 -13.61 -15.77 41.01
CA PHE A 250 -14.26 -16.69 39.91
C PHE A 250 -14.27 -16.57 38.32
N GLN A 251 -14.46 -17.71 37.61
CA GLN A 251 -14.49 -17.90 36.11
C GLN A 251 -15.59 -18.92 35.62
N PHE A 252 -15.77 -19.25 34.31
CA PHE A 252 -16.51 -20.47 33.89
C PHE A 252 -16.26 -21.08 32.41
N ASN A 253 -15.79 -22.34 32.15
CA ASN A 253 -15.60 -23.07 30.81
C ASN A 253 -16.76 -23.69 30.00
N PRO A 254 -17.09 -23.19 28.80
CA PRO A 254 -18.43 -23.23 28.24
C PRO A 254 -18.69 -24.45 27.37
N THR A 255 -17.78 -25.40 27.45
CA THR A 255 -17.74 -26.58 26.62
C THR A 255 -17.54 -27.80 27.53
N SER A 256 -17.31 -27.61 28.85
CA SER A 256 -16.70 -28.62 29.75
C SER A 256 -17.44 -29.02 31.04
N LEU A 257 -18.37 -28.21 31.55
CA LEU A 257 -19.16 -28.46 32.77
C LEU A 257 -18.37 -28.36 34.12
N LEU A 258 -17.14 -27.79 34.16
CA LEU A 258 -16.18 -27.84 35.28
C LEU A 258 -15.86 -26.55 36.12
N PHE A 259 -16.15 -26.59 37.43
CA PHE A 259 -16.12 -25.51 38.46
C PHE A 259 -15.02 -25.66 39.54
N THR A 260 -14.54 -24.60 40.20
CA THR A 260 -13.21 -24.47 40.88
C THR A 260 -13.09 -23.09 41.61
N LYS A 261 -12.24 -22.86 42.64
CA LYS A 261 -12.23 -21.64 43.53
C LYS A 261 -10.80 -20.95 43.56
N ARG A 262 -10.61 -19.60 43.50
CA ARG A 262 -9.31 -18.89 43.23
C ARG A 262 -8.71 -17.83 44.19
N PHE A 263 -9.40 -16.73 44.52
CA PHE A 263 -8.95 -15.82 45.59
C PHE A 263 -9.97 -15.54 46.70
N ASP A 264 -9.55 -15.87 47.92
CA ASP A 264 -10.14 -15.46 49.18
C ASP A 264 -9.38 -14.20 49.67
N PHE A 265 -10.12 -13.15 49.90
CA PHE A 265 -9.76 -11.90 50.50
C PHE A 265 -10.24 -11.75 51.97
N SER A 266 -10.47 -10.51 52.46
CA SER A 266 -10.40 -10.16 53.90
C SER A 266 -10.44 -8.65 54.15
N MET A 267 -10.49 -8.20 55.42
CA MET A 267 -10.25 -6.80 55.84
C MET A 267 -8.94 -6.13 55.35
N THR A 268 -7.98 -6.88 54.77
CA THR A 268 -6.78 -6.36 54.11
C THR A 268 -6.64 -6.87 52.69
N ALA A 269 -7.72 -7.37 52.13
CA ALA A 269 -7.93 -7.60 50.72
C ALA A 269 -9.38 -7.16 50.44
N GLY A 270 -10.47 -7.93 50.58
CA GLY A 270 -11.74 -7.26 50.88
C GLY A 270 -13.12 -7.84 51.27
N ALA A 271 -14.00 -6.95 51.81
CA ALA A 271 -15.34 -7.19 52.42
C ALA A 271 -16.74 -6.41 52.21
N PHE A 272 -17.86 -7.07 51.76
CA PHE A 272 -19.20 -6.60 51.19
C PHE A 272 -19.49 -6.18 49.64
N PRO A 273 -18.80 -6.70 48.57
CA PRO A 273 -18.48 -6.25 47.15
C PRO A 273 -19.48 -5.72 46.03
N GLY A 274 -19.11 -5.62 44.70
CA GLY A 274 -19.33 -4.49 43.71
C GLY A 274 -18.86 -4.55 42.21
N GLN A 275 -19.13 -3.56 41.35
CA GLN A 275 -19.40 -3.78 39.88
C GLN A 275 -18.17 -3.80 38.91
N ALA A 276 -18.35 -3.53 37.59
CA ALA A 276 -17.62 -3.92 36.35
C ALA A 276 -17.04 -5.30 36.32
N LEU A 277 -16.68 -5.73 35.12
CA LEU A 277 -15.73 -6.69 34.76
C LEU A 277 -15.01 -6.16 33.51
N ILE A 278 -13.69 -5.92 33.52
CA ILE A 278 -13.02 -5.54 32.27
C ILE A 278 -11.61 -6.05 32.09
N GLU A 279 -11.42 -6.41 30.84
CA GLU A 279 -10.17 -6.62 30.19
C GLU A 279 -9.57 -5.37 29.87
N LEU A 280 -8.33 -5.27 30.27
CA LEU A 280 -7.53 -4.27 29.74
C LEU A 280 -6.06 -4.70 29.70
N SER A 281 -5.69 -5.99 29.89
CA SER A 281 -4.51 -6.67 29.28
C SER A 281 -4.26 -8.11 29.60
N THR A 282 -3.77 -8.80 28.56
CA THR A 282 -3.47 -10.25 28.38
C THR A 282 -2.36 -10.67 29.37
N GLY A 283 -2.48 -10.25 30.63
CA GLY A 283 -1.45 -10.20 31.66
C GLY A 283 -1.46 -9.05 32.71
N LYS A 284 -2.53 -8.24 32.88
CA LYS A 284 -2.79 -7.25 33.97
C LYS A 284 -3.96 -6.30 33.58
N LEU A 285 -4.60 -5.61 34.53
CA LEU A 285 -5.86 -4.82 34.42
C LEU A 285 -5.93 -3.66 35.45
N TYR A 286 -7.10 -3.20 35.92
CA TYR A 286 -7.39 -2.83 37.34
C TYR A 286 -8.93 -2.96 37.64
N GLY A 287 -9.43 -2.88 38.89
CA GLY A 287 -10.86 -3.16 39.23
C GLY A 287 -11.28 -2.97 40.72
N THR A 288 -12.46 -2.55 41.24
CA THR A 288 -12.73 -1.14 42.23
C THR A 288 -13.76 -1.62 43.59
N THR A 289 -13.36 -1.38 44.84
CA THR A 289 -14.01 -1.98 46.01
C THR A 289 -14.17 -1.24 47.40
N GLN A 290 -15.10 -1.65 48.32
CA GLN A 290 -16.08 -0.91 49.17
C GLN A 290 -15.70 -0.29 50.52
N GLY A 291 -16.54 -0.51 51.54
CA GLY A 291 -16.34 0.05 52.87
C GLY A 291 -15.04 -0.51 53.36
N PHE A 292 -14.52 0.01 54.46
CA PHE A 292 -13.15 -0.31 54.86
C PHE A 292 -12.11 -0.03 53.73
N GLY A 293 -10.81 -0.06 54.01
CA GLY A 293 -9.78 0.73 53.27
C GLY A 293 -8.61 0.98 54.22
N ALA A 294 -7.39 1.35 53.81
CA ALA A 294 -6.46 1.92 54.81
C ALA A 294 -7.05 3.23 55.36
N TYR A 295 -7.90 3.89 54.56
CA TYR A 295 -8.71 5.03 54.97
C TYR A 295 -10.21 4.71 55.07
N PHE A 296 -10.54 3.43 55.14
CA PHE A 296 -11.88 2.87 55.35
C PHE A 296 -12.94 3.11 54.26
N GLN A 297 -12.48 3.49 53.06
CA GLN A 297 -13.33 3.73 51.92
C GLN A 297 -13.02 2.89 50.66
N GLY A 298 -11.97 2.04 50.59
CA GLY A 298 -11.41 1.13 49.52
C GLY A 298 -9.99 1.53 48.95
N THR A 299 -9.38 1.02 47.81
CA THR A 299 -7.84 0.96 47.56
C THR A 299 -7.22 0.66 46.06
N LEU A 300 -6.10 -0.08 45.69
CA LEU A 300 -5.60 -0.54 44.25
C LEU A 300 -4.73 -1.86 43.69
N PHE A 301 -5.31 -2.97 43.07
CA PHE A 301 -5.25 -4.46 42.47
C PHE A 301 -4.13 -5.12 41.61
N GLU A 302 -4.48 -6.32 41.12
CA GLU A 302 -3.72 -7.60 40.95
C GLU A 302 -4.46 -8.88 40.43
N PHE A 303 -4.88 -9.10 39.18
CA PHE A 303 -5.39 -10.41 38.71
C PHE A 303 -5.23 -10.68 37.15
N ASN A 304 -4.20 -11.46 36.79
CA ASN A 304 -3.59 -11.77 35.45
C ASN A 304 -3.67 -13.27 35.02
N PHE A 305 -4.70 -13.79 34.30
CA PHE A 305 -5.06 -15.20 33.90
C PHE A 305 -4.06 -16.35 34.03
N ILE A 306 -2.80 -16.05 33.83
CA ILE A 306 -1.63 -16.88 33.60
C ILE A 306 -1.12 -17.60 34.88
N ASN A 307 -1.11 -16.96 36.06
CA ASN A 307 -0.22 -17.27 37.23
C ASN A 307 -0.66 -17.16 38.76
N ASN A 308 -1.93 -17.27 39.18
CA ASN A 308 -2.55 -17.04 40.52
C ASN A 308 -1.86 -16.11 41.60
N LEU A 309 -1.35 -14.89 41.33
CA LEU A 309 -0.28 -14.16 42.11
C LEU A 309 -0.62 -12.97 43.11
N TYR A 310 -0.03 -12.89 44.33
CA TYR A 310 -0.21 -11.78 45.34
C TYR A 310 0.97 -10.74 45.58
N THR A 311 0.70 -9.48 45.97
CA THR A 311 1.56 -8.23 46.18
C THR A 311 0.67 -7.04 46.75
N VAL A 312 0.92 -5.69 46.66
CA VAL A 312 -0.01 -4.48 46.83
C VAL A 312 0.51 -3.09 46.22
N LYS A 313 0.51 -1.91 46.93
CA LYS A 313 1.41 -0.68 46.93
C LYS A 313 1.03 0.63 47.79
N VAL A 314 0.02 1.51 47.52
CA VAL A 314 -0.23 2.86 48.20
C VAL A 314 -1.70 3.52 48.39
N ASP A 315 -2.72 2.87 48.97
CA ASP A 315 -4.18 3.14 49.40
C ASP A 315 -5.02 4.47 49.13
N PHE A 316 -6.37 4.53 49.42
CA PHE A 316 -7.29 5.70 49.09
C PHE A 316 -8.49 6.11 50.05
N ALA A 317 -8.92 7.41 50.06
CA ALA A 317 -9.34 8.21 51.25
C ALA A 317 -10.17 9.53 51.06
N SER A 318 -11.17 9.86 51.90
CA SER A 318 -12.16 10.98 51.81
C SER A 318 -11.74 12.44 51.50
N THR A 319 -10.47 12.76 51.27
CA THR A 319 -9.99 14.14 51.06
C THR A 319 -8.97 14.26 49.94
N THR A 320 -7.94 13.41 49.91
CA THR A 320 -7.01 13.29 48.77
C THR A 320 -7.51 12.34 47.72
N THR A 321 -8.49 11.50 48.05
CA THR A 321 -9.24 10.64 47.13
C THR A 321 -10.67 10.41 47.69
N GLY A 322 -11.18 9.23 48.16
CA GLY A 322 -12.58 9.15 48.67
C GLY A 322 -13.48 7.92 48.78
N SER A 323 -14.83 8.06 48.69
CA SER A 323 -15.82 7.04 49.16
C SER A 323 -17.19 6.86 48.45
N ASN A 324 -17.67 5.62 48.61
CA ASN A 324 -18.99 5.01 48.43
C ASN A 324 -19.54 4.45 47.07
N PRO A 325 -18.74 4.18 46.03
CA PRO A 325 -19.06 3.70 44.69
C PRO A 325 -20.32 2.91 44.43
N LYS A 326 -21.18 3.28 43.48
CA LYS A 326 -21.46 2.27 42.45
C LYS A 326 -20.95 2.80 41.10
N GLY A 327 -21.61 2.66 39.96
CA GLY A 327 -21.17 3.24 38.67
C GLY A 327 -19.91 2.68 37.95
N SER A 328 -19.83 2.59 36.61
CA SER A 328 -18.93 1.63 35.93
C SER A 328 -17.55 1.94 35.60
N LEU A 329 -16.64 0.99 35.77
CA LEU A 329 -15.85 0.58 34.63
C LEU A 329 -16.29 1.15 33.15
N THR A 330 -15.91 2.30 32.52
CA THR A 330 -15.38 2.21 31.12
C THR A 330 -14.48 3.26 30.47
N LEU A 331 -13.76 2.66 29.53
CA LEU A 331 -13.28 3.06 28.23
C LEU A 331 -13.28 4.50 27.77
N PHE A 332 -12.21 5.26 27.88
CA PHE A 332 -11.95 6.29 26.87
C PHE A 332 -10.45 6.46 26.62
N ASN A 333 -9.95 6.56 25.37
CA ASN A 333 -8.72 5.83 25.04
C ASN A 333 -7.41 6.30 25.63
N GLY A 334 -6.67 5.36 26.13
CA GLY A 334 -5.59 5.62 27.04
C GLY A 334 -6.07 5.61 28.49
N LYS A 335 -7.34 5.28 28.82
CA LYS A 335 -7.90 5.63 30.14
C LYS A 335 -9.27 5.04 30.52
N LEU A 336 -9.42 4.54 31.75
CA LEU A 336 -10.68 4.17 32.39
C LEU A 336 -11.48 5.47 32.69
N TYR A 337 -12.84 5.62 32.77
CA TYR A 337 -13.58 6.89 33.15
C TYR A 337 -14.36 6.81 34.48
N GLY A 338 -14.57 7.77 35.46
CA GLY A 338 -14.94 7.71 36.96
C GLY A 338 -16.03 8.65 37.62
N GLY A 339 -16.35 8.64 38.94
CA GLY A 339 -17.09 9.70 39.76
C GLY A 339 -17.96 9.24 41.00
N THR A 340 -18.06 9.88 42.25
CA THR A 340 -18.57 9.66 43.77
C THR A 340 -19.87 9.04 44.46
N SER A 341 -20.01 8.80 45.79
CA SER A 341 -21.33 8.51 46.42
C SER A 341 -21.63 9.17 47.76
N VAL A 342 -20.68 9.87 48.39
CA VAL A 342 -20.96 10.59 49.63
C VAL A 342 -20.23 11.93 49.66
N GLN A 343 -21.00 12.98 49.98
CA GLN A 343 -20.66 14.17 50.77
C GLN A 343 -19.16 14.41 51.08
N PRO A 344 -18.61 15.62 50.81
CA PRO A 344 -19.31 16.89 50.55
C PRO A 344 -19.83 17.08 49.11
N GLY A 345 -19.87 16.05 48.28
CA GLY A 345 -20.48 16.11 46.95
C GLY A 345 -19.99 14.97 46.06
N GLY A 346 -20.04 15.22 44.76
CA GLY A 346 -19.50 14.35 43.71
C GLY A 346 -18.25 14.84 42.92
N ALA A 347 -17.95 14.24 41.73
CA ALA A 347 -17.05 14.56 40.54
C ALA A 347 -16.75 13.43 39.52
N LEU A 348 -15.77 13.55 38.59
CA LEU A 348 -15.14 12.48 37.73
C LEU A 348 -13.58 12.44 37.92
N ILE A 349 -12.83 11.34 38.28
CA ILE A 349 -11.34 11.23 38.71
C ILE A 349 -10.47 10.26 37.95
N GLU A 350 -9.15 10.35 37.75
CA GLU A 350 -8.43 9.46 36.81
C GLU A 350 -7.10 8.76 37.20
N PHE A 351 -6.54 7.77 36.47
CA PHE A 351 -5.30 7.02 36.86
C PHE A 351 -4.34 6.44 35.77
N ASN A 352 -2.99 6.36 35.99
CA ASN A 352 -1.85 6.50 35.01
C ASN A 352 -0.66 5.51 35.12
N PRO A 353 0.22 5.21 34.13
CA PRO A 353 0.17 4.00 33.33
C PRO A 353 0.77 2.69 33.89
N VAL A 354 1.77 2.05 33.32
CA VAL A 354 3.14 2.59 33.37
C VAL A 354 3.51 3.42 34.65
N ASP A 355 2.62 3.99 35.51
CA ASP A 355 3.01 4.82 36.69
C ASP A 355 2.23 4.65 38.02
N ASN A 356 1.07 4.00 38.06
CA ASN A 356 0.19 3.78 39.22
C ASN A 356 -0.41 5.02 40.01
N SER A 357 -0.92 6.13 39.43
CA SER A 357 -1.43 7.35 40.17
C SER A 357 -2.75 8.07 39.74
N CYS A 358 -3.44 8.94 40.55
CA CYS A 358 -4.60 9.85 40.20
C CYS A 358 -4.48 11.42 40.38
N THR A 359 -5.39 12.34 39.89
CA THR A 359 -5.32 13.88 40.03
C THR A 359 -6.56 14.82 39.78
N LYS A 360 -7.09 15.55 40.79
CA LYS A 360 -8.16 16.63 40.69
C LYS A 360 -7.96 17.73 39.62
N LYS A 361 -9.09 18.23 39.07
CA LYS A 361 -9.28 19.31 38.06
C LYS A 361 -10.61 20.09 38.29
N ILE A 362 -11.78 19.50 37.92
CA ILE A 362 -13.15 20.08 37.96
C ILE A 362 -14.23 18.95 38.08
N VAL A 363 -15.38 19.00 38.80
CA VAL A 363 -16.01 19.96 39.73
C VAL A 363 -17.38 19.48 40.37
N PHE A 364 -17.71 18.73 41.50
CA PHE A 364 -19.17 18.54 42.02
C PHE A 364 -19.79 19.08 43.37
N ASP A 365 -21.10 19.52 43.35
CA ASP A 365 -21.87 20.28 44.39
C ASP A 365 -23.27 19.73 44.79
N PRO A 366 -23.54 19.36 46.06
CA PRO A 366 -24.87 18.95 46.57
C PRO A 366 -26.05 19.92 46.40
N VAL A 367 -25.83 21.21 46.15
CA VAL A 367 -26.91 22.22 46.14
C VAL A 367 -27.42 22.48 44.72
N THR A 368 -26.53 22.74 43.78
CA THR A 368 -26.90 23.13 42.40
C THR A 368 -26.69 22.00 41.41
N MET A 369 -25.96 20.95 41.79
CA MET A 369 -25.44 19.96 40.85
C MET A 369 -25.72 18.51 41.26
N GLY A 370 -25.03 17.92 42.24
CA GLY A 370 -25.31 16.59 42.83
C GLY A 370 -24.49 16.28 44.09
N SER A 371 -25.10 15.59 45.06
CA SER A 371 -24.60 15.40 46.44
C SER A 371 -23.74 14.16 46.74
N ASP A 372 -23.75 13.22 45.81
CA ASP A 372 -23.32 11.83 45.87
C ASP A 372 -22.66 11.66 44.46
N VAL A 373 -22.71 10.55 43.74
CA VAL A 373 -22.47 10.38 42.27
C VAL A 373 -23.11 9.04 41.85
N ALA A 374 -24.46 8.66 41.77
CA ALA A 374 -25.35 7.39 41.49
C ALA A 374 -25.47 6.44 40.17
N SER A 375 -25.55 5.04 40.19
CA SER A 375 -25.07 3.85 39.27
C SER A 375 -25.65 3.29 37.91
N ARG A 376 -24.87 3.15 36.81
CA ARG A 376 -25.14 2.33 35.56
C ARG A 376 -25.18 3.02 34.17
N THR A 377 -24.25 3.93 33.97
CA THR A 377 -24.57 5.15 33.28
C THR A 377 -23.40 6.11 32.77
N LEU A 378 -22.62 5.90 31.69
CA LEU A 378 -21.57 6.82 31.15
C LEU A 378 -21.09 6.49 29.69
N LEU A 379 -21.69 5.67 28.78
CA LEU A 379 -21.17 5.14 27.44
C LEU A 379 -19.93 5.78 26.75
N VAL A 380 -19.44 5.15 25.68
CA VAL A 380 -18.39 5.58 24.81
C VAL A 380 -18.58 5.54 23.20
N ALA A 381 -19.14 6.60 22.51
CA ALA A 381 -18.67 7.28 21.23
C ALA A 381 -18.87 6.94 19.74
N SER A 382 -19.64 7.79 19.07
CA SER A 382 -19.35 8.28 17.72
C SER A 382 -19.28 9.84 17.47
N ASP A 383 -19.09 10.80 18.42
CA ASP A 383 -18.97 12.25 18.03
C ASP A 383 -18.26 13.34 18.95
N GLY A 384 -17.45 13.04 19.99
CA GLY A 384 -16.25 13.87 20.30
C GLY A 384 -15.92 14.43 21.73
N LYS A 385 -16.85 14.35 22.67
CA LYS A 385 -16.97 14.97 24.04
C LYS A 385 -16.90 14.12 25.47
N MET A 386 -17.94 13.71 26.28
CA MET A 386 -18.21 12.44 27.16
C MET A 386 -19.59 12.43 27.88
N TYR A 387 -20.49 11.39 28.13
CA TYR A 387 -21.94 11.46 28.72
C TYR A 387 -22.12 10.91 30.15
N GLY A 388 -23.20 11.19 30.92
CA GLY A 388 -23.41 10.81 32.35
C GLY A 388 -24.52 11.71 33.01
N THR A 389 -25.15 11.47 34.19
CA THR A 389 -26.14 12.13 35.19
C THR A 389 -25.49 12.51 36.65
N ALA A 390 -25.96 13.50 37.57
CA ALA A 390 -25.96 13.97 39.14
C ALA A 390 -27.08 13.74 40.33
N THR A 391 -26.85 13.67 41.66
CA THR A 391 -27.89 13.23 42.65
C THR A 391 -28.72 14.38 43.17
N ASN A 392 -29.53 14.04 44.16
CA ASN A 392 -29.99 14.86 45.27
C ASN A 392 -29.23 16.20 45.30
N GLY A 393 -29.97 17.29 45.16
CA GLY A 393 -29.48 18.55 44.60
C GLY A 393 -30.51 19.30 43.75
N GLY A 394 -30.16 20.49 43.29
CA GLY A 394 -30.97 21.28 42.38
C GLY A 394 -32.36 21.73 42.90
N ALA A 395 -33.07 22.55 42.12
CA ALA A 395 -34.43 23.02 42.43
C ALA A 395 -35.52 21.94 42.25
N GLY A 396 -35.49 20.93 43.14
CA GLY A 396 -36.57 19.95 43.25
C GLY A 396 -36.23 18.68 44.03
N ASP A 397 -34.95 18.40 44.24
CA ASP A 397 -34.37 17.15 44.78
C ASP A 397 -34.81 15.84 44.06
N GLY A 398 -33.86 15.04 43.61
CA GLY A 398 -33.97 14.25 42.38
C GLY A 398 -32.61 13.82 41.81
N GLY A 399 -32.40 13.96 40.51
CA GLY A 399 -31.07 14.06 39.89
C GLY A 399 -31.01 14.78 38.53
N THR A 400 -30.53 16.04 38.39
CA THR A 400 -30.44 17.26 37.46
C THR A 400 -29.93 17.13 35.88
N LEU A 401 -29.29 18.01 34.97
CA LEU A 401 -28.41 17.68 33.68
C LEU A 401 -27.20 18.59 33.02
N PHE A 402 -25.98 18.08 32.62
CA PHE A 402 -24.60 18.69 32.30
C PHE A 402 -23.68 18.02 31.21
N GLU A 403 -22.41 18.53 30.99
CA GLU A 403 -21.12 17.96 30.39
C GLU A 403 -19.77 18.77 30.77
N TYR A 404 -18.55 18.69 30.16
CA TYR A 404 -17.13 18.19 30.77
C TYR A 404 -16.14 19.05 29.81
N ASN A 405 -14.79 19.13 29.97
CA ASN A 405 -13.83 18.59 28.95
C ASN A 405 -12.67 17.75 29.64
N PRO A 406 -11.81 16.91 28.99
CA PRO A 406 -10.35 16.95 29.26
C PRO A 406 -9.46 17.29 28.07
N ALA A 407 -9.91 17.11 26.81
CA ALA A 407 -9.25 17.70 25.63
C ALA A 407 -9.10 19.21 25.83
N THR A 408 -10.08 19.82 26.51
CA THR A 408 -10.05 21.21 26.98
C THR A 408 -10.37 21.37 28.49
N ASN A 409 -10.39 20.29 29.26
CA ASN A 409 -10.72 20.23 30.71
C ASN A 409 -11.91 21.06 31.28
N SER A 410 -12.99 21.31 30.53
CA SER A 410 -13.95 22.40 30.73
C SER A 410 -15.44 22.01 30.86
N PHE A 411 -15.86 21.68 32.07
CA PHE A 411 -17.25 21.56 32.52
C PHE A 411 -18.31 22.51 31.88
N ASN A 412 -19.55 22.04 31.69
CA ASN A 412 -20.74 22.82 31.32
C ASN A 412 -22.03 22.14 31.82
N LYS A 413 -23.15 22.85 31.92
CA LYS A 413 -24.39 22.45 32.61
C LYS A 413 -25.62 22.90 31.77
N LEU A 414 -26.76 22.17 31.65
CA LEU A 414 -27.81 22.47 30.64
C LEU A 414 -29.21 22.97 31.05
N LEU A 415 -30.07 22.23 31.75
CA LEU A 415 -31.47 22.63 32.08
C LEU A 415 -32.10 21.87 33.29
N GLU A 416 -33.38 22.11 33.51
CA GLU A 416 -33.84 22.53 34.84
C GLU A 416 -35.31 22.20 35.13
N PHE A 417 -35.59 20.92 35.17
CA PHE A 417 -36.09 20.28 36.38
C PHE A 417 -36.90 21.07 37.38
N SER A 418 -38.14 20.64 37.50
CA SER A 418 -39.13 21.42 38.20
C SER A 418 -40.37 20.55 38.43
N LYS A 419 -40.71 20.22 39.70
CA LYS A 419 -41.83 19.30 40.09
C LYS A 419 -43.12 19.61 39.28
N ALA A 420 -43.48 18.75 38.28
CA ALA A 420 -44.16 19.03 36.99
C ALA A 420 -43.53 20.16 36.08
N PRO A 421 -43.17 19.98 34.76
CA PRO A 421 -43.36 18.91 33.79
C PRO A 421 -42.06 18.44 33.01
N GLY A 422 -41.24 17.48 33.50
CA GLY A 422 -40.08 16.67 32.98
C GLY A 422 -39.11 15.68 33.81
N GLY A 423 -39.40 14.93 34.90
CA GLY A 423 -38.53 14.17 35.88
C GLY A 423 -38.02 14.47 37.36
N SER A 424 -37.80 13.47 38.28
CA SER A 424 -36.78 13.58 39.41
C SER A 424 -36.24 12.38 40.27
N TYR A 425 -34.90 12.12 40.33
CA TYR A 425 -34.11 10.99 40.99
C TYR A 425 -33.53 9.86 40.07
N PRO A 426 -33.00 10.11 38.84
CA PRO A 426 -33.16 9.29 37.66
C PRO A 426 -32.42 7.97 37.51
N LEU A 427 -32.73 7.02 38.40
CA LEU A 427 -31.91 5.91 38.89
C LEU A 427 -31.13 4.98 37.89
N SER A 428 -30.67 5.40 36.69
CA SER A 428 -29.69 4.81 35.70
C SER A 428 -29.45 5.72 34.45
N GLY A 429 -28.56 5.45 33.46
CA GLY A 429 -27.79 6.29 32.44
C GLY A 429 -28.36 7.08 31.22
N LEU A 430 -27.97 7.04 29.90
CA LEU A 430 -28.60 7.53 28.60
C LEU A 430 -28.04 6.91 27.22
N MET A 431 -28.64 7.00 25.97
CA MET A 431 -28.35 6.08 24.76
C MET A 431 -28.68 6.35 23.22
N GLN A 432 -27.78 5.95 22.28
CA GLN A 432 -27.34 6.38 20.89
C GLN A 432 -27.79 6.20 19.35
N ALA A 433 -28.59 5.58 18.44
CA ALA A 433 -29.64 4.57 18.02
C ALA A 433 -29.99 4.25 16.43
N SER A 434 -29.12 3.88 15.40
CA SER A 434 -28.87 4.07 13.85
C SER A 434 -28.15 5.28 13.07
N THR A 435 -28.77 6.41 12.71
CA THR A 435 -28.33 7.70 12.10
C THR A 435 -27.79 8.91 12.99
N LYS A 436 -27.36 8.75 14.27
CA LYS A 436 -26.76 9.58 15.42
C LYS A 436 -27.27 10.35 16.85
N LYS A 437 -28.31 11.07 17.56
CA LYS A 437 -29.49 12.16 17.80
C LYS A 437 -29.62 12.49 19.39
N LEU A 438 -28.93 11.94 20.37
CA LEU A 438 -29.05 12.11 21.87
C LEU A 438 -30.36 11.78 22.69
N TYR A 439 -30.39 10.82 23.66
CA TYR A 439 -31.61 10.21 24.25
C TYR A 439 -31.57 9.59 25.70
N GLY A 440 -32.73 9.47 26.43
CA GLY A 440 -33.04 8.68 27.68
C GLY A 440 -34.51 8.36 27.96
N MET A 441 -34.87 7.67 29.06
CA MET A 441 -36.19 7.74 29.73
C MET A 441 -36.02 8.46 31.05
N ALA A 442 -37.12 8.66 31.84
CA ALA A 442 -37.11 8.70 33.31
C ALA A 442 -38.54 8.75 34.09
N GLN A 443 -38.70 8.35 35.38
CA GLN A 443 -39.78 8.46 36.44
C GLN A 443 -40.20 9.89 36.86
N HIS A 444 -40.06 10.26 38.16
CA HIS A 444 -41.08 10.98 38.94
C HIS A 444 -41.56 12.09 38.06
N GLY A 445 -42.77 11.91 37.56
CA GLY A 445 -43.18 12.60 36.37
C GLY A 445 -44.47 12.10 35.79
N GLY A 446 -44.60 12.15 34.46
CA GLY A 446 -45.73 11.60 33.71
C GLY A 446 -47.08 12.07 34.21
N THR A 447 -48.06 11.19 34.17
CA THR A 447 -49.40 11.47 34.70
C THR A 447 -49.65 10.59 35.92
N ASN A 448 -49.72 11.21 37.13
CA ASN A 448 -49.95 10.61 38.47
C ASN A 448 -48.73 10.33 39.38
N ALA A 449 -47.68 11.15 39.40
CA ALA A 449 -46.50 10.92 40.29
C ALA A 449 -45.78 9.38 40.17
N ALA A 450 -45.77 9.57 38.78
CA ALA A 450 -45.76 8.83 37.53
C ALA A 450 -44.38 8.95 36.84
N GLY A 451 -44.31 9.02 35.50
CA GLY A 451 -43.04 9.22 34.78
C GLY A 451 -43.13 9.05 33.23
N ILE A 452 -42.00 9.14 32.47
CA ILE A 452 -41.92 9.84 31.16
C ILE A 452 -40.60 9.72 30.32
N LEU A 453 -40.66 10.03 29.00
CA LEU A 453 -39.54 10.00 28.00
C LEU A 453 -39.57 11.21 27.04
N TYR A 454 -38.50 11.54 26.28
CA TYR A 454 -38.28 12.90 25.70
C TYR A 454 -38.03 13.11 24.15
N GLU A 455 -37.77 14.36 23.64
CA GLU A 455 -37.42 14.88 22.26
C GLU A 455 -36.21 15.91 22.17
N ILE A 456 -35.01 15.58 22.71
CA ILE A 456 -33.63 16.23 22.75
C ILE A 456 -33.08 17.04 21.54
N ASP A 457 -31.80 17.46 21.54
CA ASP A 457 -30.85 17.26 20.41
C ASP A 457 -29.35 17.45 20.78
N PRO A 458 -28.31 16.67 20.37
CA PRO A 458 -26.92 16.99 20.69
C PRO A 458 -26.31 18.01 19.74
N LYS A 459 -26.74 17.98 18.48
CA LYS A 459 -26.18 18.81 17.43
C LYS A 459 -26.95 20.14 17.30
N LEU A 460 -28.09 20.27 17.98
CA LEU A 460 -28.91 21.47 18.19
C LEU A 460 -29.14 21.82 19.69
N ASN A 461 -28.72 20.98 20.64
CA ASN A 461 -28.88 21.13 22.10
C ASN A 461 -30.33 21.24 22.65
N THR A 462 -31.32 20.56 22.02
CA THR A 462 -32.77 20.72 22.30
C THR A 462 -33.40 19.66 23.22
N PHE A 463 -34.73 19.51 23.26
CA PHE A 463 -35.56 18.88 24.32
C PHE A 463 -37.02 18.67 23.85
N SER A 464 -37.76 17.66 24.32
CA SER A 464 -39.25 17.66 24.42
C SER A 464 -39.75 16.46 25.22
N LYS A 465 -41.06 16.26 25.40
CA LYS A 465 -41.66 14.94 25.73
C LYS A 465 -41.73 14.05 24.50
N ARG A 466 -41.81 12.72 24.63
CA ARG A 466 -42.35 11.87 23.56
C ARG A 466 -43.55 10.98 23.79
N VAL A 467 -44.01 10.75 25.03
CA VAL A 467 -45.41 10.43 25.49
C VAL A 467 -45.43 10.67 27.03
N ASP A 468 -46.60 10.68 27.67
CA ASP A 468 -46.77 10.53 29.13
C ASP A 468 -47.45 9.23 29.45
N PHE A 469 -47.17 8.72 30.64
CA PHE A 469 -47.93 7.62 31.12
C PHE A 469 -48.75 7.89 32.41
N THR A 470 -50.06 7.53 32.41
CA THR A 470 -51.23 7.74 33.33
C THR A 470 -51.63 6.69 34.44
N LEU A 471 -52.54 5.73 34.19
CA LEU A 471 -53.30 4.91 35.18
C LEU A 471 -52.70 3.63 35.86
N VAL A 472 -52.58 2.33 35.45
CA VAL A 472 -52.75 1.40 34.28
C VAL A 472 -51.54 0.87 33.45
N ASN A 473 -50.47 1.62 33.12
CA ASN A 473 -49.21 1.18 32.45
C ASN A 473 -47.88 1.52 33.25
N GLY A 474 -48.01 1.60 34.61
CA GLY A 474 -47.16 0.93 35.65
C GLY A 474 -46.54 1.80 36.80
N TYR A 475 -46.18 1.29 38.03
CA TYR A 475 -45.75 1.94 39.35
C TYR A 475 -44.28 1.84 39.98
N GLN A 476 -43.56 2.96 40.23
CA GLN A 476 -42.34 3.18 41.13
C GLN A 476 -40.86 2.58 40.87
N PRO A 477 -40.10 3.15 39.87
CA PRO A 477 -38.70 3.11 39.23
C PRO A 477 -37.39 2.18 39.09
N TRP A 478 -36.28 2.31 39.85
CA TRP A 478 -34.95 1.55 39.91
C TRP A 478 -33.71 1.20 38.91
N GLY A 479 -33.52 1.20 37.53
CA GLY A 479 -32.15 1.08 36.86
C GLY A 479 -31.58 0.59 35.41
N ASN A 480 -32.23 0.36 34.22
CA ASN A 480 -31.84 -0.52 33.03
C ASN A 480 -31.63 0.10 31.64
N GLU A 481 -30.74 -0.43 30.82
CA GLU A 481 -30.24 0.27 29.66
C GLU A 481 -30.98 -0.01 28.33
N LEU A 482 -30.44 0.23 27.15
CA LEU A 482 -30.84 -0.53 25.96
C LEU A 482 -29.60 -0.79 25.04
N ILE A 483 -29.87 -1.12 23.80
CA ILE A 483 -29.36 -2.12 22.89
C ILE A 483 -29.83 -1.66 21.52
N GLU A 484 -29.07 -1.82 20.42
CA GLU A 484 -29.58 -1.61 19.04
C GLU A 484 -29.53 -2.75 18.04
N THR A 485 -30.57 -2.87 17.21
CA THR A 485 -30.58 -3.72 16.04
C THR A 485 -30.55 -2.94 14.73
N ALA A 486 -30.07 -3.66 13.71
CA ALA A 486 -29.99 -3.31 12.29
C ALA A 486 -30.94 -2.22 11.77
N ALA A 487 -32.22 -2.20 12.14
CA ALA A 487 -33.25 -1.60 11.29
C ALA A 487 -33.97 -0.32 11.78
N GLY A 488 -33.59 0.31 12.91
CA GLY A 488 -34.03 1.70 13.19
C GLY A 488 -34.79 2.00 14.48
N GLU A 489 -34.84 1.07 15.43
CA GLU A 489 -35.72 1.10 16.58
C GLU A 489 -35.11 0.46 17.91
N LEU A 490 -35.45 0.97 19.11
CA LEU A 490 -35.09 0.75 20.54
C LEU A 490 -36.04 -0.10 21.48
N TYR A 491 -35.61 -1.16 22.21
CA TYR A 491 -36.43 -2.38 22.57
C TYR A 491 -36.11 -3.02 24.03
N GLY A 492 -36.94 -2.97 25.20
CA GLY A 492 -36.65 -2.76 26.76
C GLY A 492 -37.39 -3.35 28.13
N MET A 493 -37.11 -3.08 29.48
CA MET A 493 -37.54 -3.82 30.79
C MET A 493 -37.86 -3.15 32.25
N VAL A 494 -38.61 -3.67 33.35
CA VAL A 494 -39.15 -3.02 34.71
C VAL A 494 -39.52 -3.78 36.28
N TRP A 495 -39.71 -3.36 37.68
CA TRP A 495 -40.40 -3.65 39.17
C TRP A 495 -41.77 -3.19 40.08
N ARG A 496 -42.86 -2.35 39.96
CA ARG A 496 -44.33 -2.41 40.42
C ARG A 496 -45.37 -1.83 39.36
N GLY A 497 -46.68 -2.20 39.18
CA GLY A 497 -47.64 -1.56 38.18
C GLY A 497 -48.99 -2.20 37.62
N GLY A 498 -49.81 -1.43 36.87
CA GLY A 498 -50.89 -1.85 35.90
C GLY A 498 -51.62 -3.22 35.94
N ALA A 499 -52.02 -3.75 34.77
CA ALA A 499 -53.41 -4.22 34.52
C ALA A 499 -54.03 -5.25 35.49
N VAL A 500 -53.28 -6.18 36.09
CA VAL A 500 -53.82 -7.25 36.96
C VAL A 500 -53.03 -7.45 38.29
N TYR A 501 -52.76 -6.39 39.10
CA TYR A 501 -52.14 -6.33 40.50
C TYR A 501 -50.62 -5.92 40.75
N ASN A 502 -49.86 -5.19 39.90
CA ASN A 502 -48.37 -4.99 39.92
C ASN A 502 -47.40 -6.05 39.32
N PHE A 503 -47.28 -6.25 37.99
CA PHE A 503 -46.38 -7.27 37.36
C PHE A 503 -45.59 -6.70 36.15
N GLY A 504 -45.99 -5.77 35.27
CA GLY A 504 -45.14 -4.77 34.52
C GLY A 504 -45.09 -4.73 32.97
N VAL A 505 -44.01 -4.41 32.22
CA VAL A 505 -43.71 -4.98 30.87
C VAL A 505 -42.25 -5.32 30.47
N ILE A 506 -42.08 -5.81 29.24
CA ILE A 506 -41.04 -5.34 28.31
C ILE A 506 -41.74 -4.73 27.10
N PHE A 507 -41.15 -4.07 26.11
CA PHE A 507 -41.91 -3.10 25.38
C PHE A 507 -41.39 -2.47 24.09
N ARG A 508 -42.26 -1.58 23.51
CA ARG A 508 -42.51 -1.28 22.08
C ARG A 508 -42.78 0.17 21.52
N PHE A 509 -41.87 0.95 20.87
CA PHE A 509 -42.19 1.65 19.56
C PHE A 509 -41.06 1.57 18.50
N ASP A 510 -41.47 1.66 17.23
CA ASP A 510 -40.80 2.48 16.20
C ASP A 510 -40.92 4.01 16.43
N PRO A 511 -39.79 4.69 16.36
CA PRO A 511 -39.60 6.69 16.39
C PRO A 511 -40.16 7.49 15.21
N GLY A 512 -40.22 6.89 14.02
CA GLY A 512 -40.68 7.57 12.82
C GLY A 512 -42.18 7.74 12.96
N THR A 513 -42.83 6.69 13.45
CA THR A 513 -44.24 6.65 13.83
C THR A 513 -44.50 7.25 15.20
N GLY A 514 -43.76 6.83 16.22
CA GLY A 514 -44.04 7.26 17.57
C GLY A 514 -45.05 6.36 18.33
N ASN A 515 -45.07 5.02 18.10
CA ASN A 515 -46.22 4.14 18.42
C ASN A 515 -46.06 2.92 19.36
N MET A 516 -46.89 2.91 20.42
CA MET A 516 -46.81 2.11 21.66
C MET A 516 -47.79 0.91 21.73
N LYS A 517 -47.40 -0.29 22.22
CA LYS A 517 -48.31 -1.48 22.34
C LYS A 517 -47.84 -2.51 23.38
N THR A 518 -48.60 -2.91 24.41
CA THR A 518 -48.10 -3.69 25.59
C THR A 518 -48.41 -5.21 25.73
N TYR A 519 -47.55 -6.00 26.42
CA TYR A 519 -47.61 -7.50 26.46
C TYR A 519 -46.74 -8.19 27.59
N ALA A 520 -47.02 -9.41 28.09
CA ALA A 520 -48.08 -9.77 29.05
C ALA A 520 -47.67 -10.88 30.11
N LEU A 521 -46.52 -10.80 30.79
CA LEU A 521 -45.77 -11.86 31.53
C LEU A 521 -46.26 -12.44 32.91
N ASP A 522 -46.05 -13.73 33.20
CA ASP A 522 -46.93 -14.47 34.16
C ASP A 522 -46.30 -15.51 35.17
N GLU A 523 -46.74 -16.77 35.35
CA GLU A 523 -46.22 -17.90 36.18
C GLU A 523 -45.71 -19.24 35.50
N THR A 524 -45.34 -19.25 34.19
CA THR A 524 -43.95 -19.69 33.67
C THR A 524 -42.69 -18.64 33.16
N THR A 525 -41.65 -17.60 33.65
CA THR A 525 -41.33 -15.88 34.00
C THR A 525 -41.59 -14.98 35.30
N GLY A 526 -42.58 -14.10 35.62
CA GLY A 526 -42.89 -13.71 37.06
C GLY A 526 -42.38 -12.35 37.64
N PHE A 527 -42.58 -11.93 38.93
CA PHE A 527 -41.91 -10.76 39.57
C PHE A 527 -40.43 -10.70 39.21
N GLY A 528 -39.99 -9.97 38.21
CA GLY A 528 -38.76 -9.21 38.00
C GLY A 528 -37.53 -9.84 37.51
N SER A 529 -36.38 -9.17 37.50
CA SER A 529 -35.42 -9.30 36.42
C SER A 529 -34.52 -8.07 36.42
N THR A 530 -33.38 -8.03 37.06
CA THR A 530 -32.54 -6.84 36.90
C THR A 530 -31.76 -6.95 35.61
N GLY A 531 -31.79 -5.97 34.69
CA GLY A 531 -30.82 -5.80 33.60
C GLY A 531 -31.14 -5.68 32.11
N LYS A 532 -30.06 -5.67 31.32
CA LYS A 532 -29.98 -5.96 29.89
C LYS A 532 -30.20 -7.39 29.57
N LEU A 533 -30.15 -7.69 28.31
CA LEU A 533 -30.07 -8.99 27.73
C LEU A 533 -29.33 -8.70 26.39
N VAL A 534 -28.66 -9.63 25.73
CA VAL A 534 -28.10 -9.33 24.39
C VAL A 534 -28.73 -10.26 23.45
N GLU A 535 -28.37 -10.10 22.21
CA GLU A 535 -28.77 -10.92 21.12
C GLU A 535 -27.93 -12.14 20.83
N ALA A 536 -28.42 -13.13 20.09
CA ALA A 536 -27.52 -14.04 19.41
C ALA A 536 -27.74 -14.25 17.93
N ALA A 537 -27.32 -15.41 17.42
CA ALA A 537 -27.23 -15.70 16.00
C ALA A 537 -28.57 -15.98 15.31
N ASN A 538 -29.67 -16.12 16.06
CA ASN A 538 -30.76 -17.00 15.67
C ASN A 538 -32.22 -16.48 15.80
N GLY A 539 -32.47 -15.28 16.31
CA GLY A 539 -33.68 -14.50 15.95
C GLY A 539 -34.41 -13.71 17.04
N LYS A 540 -34.01 -13.81 18.32
CA LYS A 540 -34.98 -14.03 19.40
C LYS A 540 -34.44 -13.67 20.79
N LEU A 541 -35.23 -13.32 21.83
CA LEU A 541 -34.74 -12.64 23.08
C LEU A 541 -34.81 -13.35 24.49
N TYR A 542 -33.79 -13.27 25.39
CA TYR A 542 -33.31 -14.39 26.28
C TYR A 542 -32.72 -14.19 27.77
N GLY A 543 -33.24 -13.39 28.73
CA GLY A 543 -32.58 -12.96 30.00
C GLY A 543 -32.95 -13.57 31.38
N MET A 544 -32.77 -12.90 32.54
CA MET A 544 -32.98 -13.31 33.96
C MET A 544 -34.11 -12.63 34.79
N GLY A 545 -34.89 -13.32 35.69
CA GLY A 545 -35.96 -12.82 36.62
C GLY A 545 -36.04 -12.95 38.22
N SER A 546 -37.02 -12.30 39.01
CA SER A 546 -37.09 -11.72 40.46
C SER A 546 -38.01 -12.17 41.72
N SER A 547 -38.11 -13.39 42.28
CA SER A 547 -38.94 -13.71 43.48
C SER A 547 -38.99 -12.72 44.65
N THR A 548 -40.21 -12.41 45.11
CA THR A 548 -40.51 -12.31 46.55
C THR A 548 -42.00 -12.60 46.81
N ASN A 549 -42.43 -13.84 46.69
CA ASN A 549 -43.70 -14.32 47.26
C ASN A 549 -43.67 -15.80 47.66
N GLY A 550 -42.75 -16.18 48.57
CA GLY A 550 -42.84 -17.50 49.21
C GLY A 550 -41.83 -17.78 50.31
N GLY A 551 -40.54 -17.61 50.01
CA GLY A 551 -39.46 -17.90 50.95
C GLY A 551 -38.60 -19.13 50.64
N THR A 552 -38.29 -19.36 49.35
CA THR A 552 -37.01 -19.97 48.94
C THR A 552 -36.28 -19.03 48.00
N SER A 553 -34.99 -18.82 48.21
CA SER A 553 -34.26 -17.64 47.75
C SER A 553 -33.63 -17.77 46.36
N THR A 554 -34.34 -18.45 45.46
CA THR A 554 -33.82 -18.85 44.15
C THR A 554 -34.17 -17.81 43.10
N GLY A 555 -33.62 -17.98 41.91
CA GLY A 555 -33.44 -16.99 40.85
C GLY A 555 -33.53 -17.58 39.42
N ALA A 556 -34.16 -17.10 38.30
CA ALA A 556 -34.23 -17.74 36.92
C ALA A 556 -34.09 -16.93 35.59
N ILE A 557 -34.11 -17.53 34.37
CA ILE A 557 -33.98 -16.96 32.97
C ILE A 557 -35.19 -17.33 32.10
N PHE A 558 -35.37 -16.71 30.93
CA PHE A 558 -36.63 -16.73 30.17
C PHE A 558 -36.50 -16.48 28.65
N GLU A 559 -37.41 -16.98 27.78
CA GLU A 559 -37.40 -16.77 26.29
C GLU A 559 -38.50 -15.94 25.70
N PHE A 560 -38.08 -15.10 24.73
CA PHE A 560 -38.67 -14.16 23.74
C PHE A 560 -38.41 -14.41 22.24
N ASP A 561 -39.21 -13.79 21.36
CA ASP A 561 -39.35 -14.08 19.91
C ASP A 561 -40.09 -12.95 19.13
N PRO A 562 -39.49 -12.16 18.21
CA PRO A 562 -40.07 -10.92 17.64
C PRO A 562 -41.02 -11.17 16.49
N VAL A 563 -41.08 -12.43 16.15
CA VAL A 563 -41.94 -13.02 15.15
C VAL A 563 -43.18 -13.65 15.81
N SER A 564 -43.17 -13.92 17.13
CA SER A 564 -44.13 -14.88 17.73
C SER A 564 -45.09 -14.37 18.81
N GLU A 565 -44.78 -13.31 19.55
CA GLU A 565 -45.63 -12.79 20.63
C GLU A 565 -45.86 -13.73 21.87
N THR A 566 -45.15 -14.88 22.06
CA THR A 566 -45.57 -16.01 23.00
C THR A 566 -44.55 -17.10 23.52
N THR A 567 -44.72 -17.70 24.73
CA THR A 567 -43.91 -17.60 25.99
C THR A 567 -43.24 -18.89 26.59
N THR A 568 -41.89 -19.07 26.74
CA THR A 568 -41.22 -20.43 26.99
C THR A 568 -40.00 -20.49 27.99
N LYS A 569 -39.78 -21.51 28.95
CA LYS A 569 -39.12 -21.54 30.43
C LYS A 569 -38.03 -22.83 30.49
N LYS A 570 -36.80 -22.63 31.12
CA LYS A 570 -35.53 -23.34 31.60
C LYS A 570 -35.26 -22.87 33.05
N ILE A 571 -34.08 -22.30 33.37
CA ILE A 571 -33.16 -23.01 34.24
C ILE A 571 -33.70 -22.72 35.65
N GLU A 572 -33.77 -23.79 36.46
CA GLU A 572 -33.82 -23.77 37.93
C GLU A 572 -32.55 -24.47 38.55
N PHE A 573 -32.24 -24.43 39.86
CA PHE A 573 -32.00 -23.26 40.72
C PHE A 573 -32.54 -23.26 42.15
N THR A 574 -31.69 -23.59 43.12
CA THR A 574 -32.14 -23.79 44.50
C THR A 574 -31.05 -23.58 45.57
N THR A 575 -30.37 -24.67 45.99
CA THR A 575 -29.29 -24.73 46.99
C THR A 575 -28.01 -25.62 46.72
N LEU A 576 -27.53 -25.73 45.47
CA LEU A 576 -26.15 -25.92 44.89
C LEU A 576 -25.52 -24.90 43.79
N SER A 577 -25.58 -23.50 43.79
CA SER A 577 -25.37 -22.34 42.81
C SER A 577 -25.19 -20.85 43.26
N GLY A 578 -25.92 -20.18 44.17
CA GLY A 578 -26.08 -18.69 44.05
C GLY A 578 -26.57 -17.87 45.26
N GLN A 579 -27.32 -16.75 45.06
CA GLN A 579 -28.25 -16.03 45.99
C GLN A 579 -28.78 -14.75 45.28
N ASN A 580 -29.17 -13.59 45.91
CA ASN A 580 -29.24 -12.09 45.55
C ASN A 580 -30.39 -11.15 45.87
N ASP A 581 -30.03 -10.06 46.51
CA ASP A 581 -30.95 -9.16 47.18
C ASP A 581 -32.14 -8.67 46.34
N PRO A 582 -33.32 -8.57 46.96
CA PRO A 582 -34.41 -7.68 46.53
C PRO A 582 -34.01 -6.18 46.64
N GLY A 583 -32.72 -5.85 46.68
CA GLY A 583 -32.12 -4.65 47.29
C GLY A 583 -31.20 -3.85 46.37
N GLY A 584 -29.96 -4.31 46.12
CA GLY A 584 -28.98 -3.66 45.22
C GLY A 584 -29.25 -3.89 43.72
N LEU A 585 -28.48 -3.25 42.81
CA LEU A 585 -28.63 -3.33 41.33
C LEU A 585 -27.47 -4.04 40.59
N THR A 586 -27.77 -5.02 39.71
CA THR A 586 -26.87 -6.19 39.74
C THR A 586 -26.63 -7.13 38.55
N GLY A 587 -26.31 -6.55 37.40
CA GLY A 587 -25.48 -7.18 36.35
C GLY A 587 -25.56 -8.55 35.66
N SER A 588 -25.16 -8.73 34.41
CA SER A 588 -24.85 -7.87 33.26
C SER A 588 -23.76 -8.44 32.36
N LEU A 589 -24.09 -9.09 31.28
CA LEU A 589 -23.17 -9.69 30.35
C LEU A 589 -23.00 -8.82 29.03
N MET A 590 -22.43 -9.25 27.86
CA MET A 590 -22.45 -8.54 26.51
C MET A 590 -22.10 -9.37 25.21
N ARG A 591 -22.22 -8.90 23.95
CA ARG A 591 -21.90 -9.62 22.66
C ARG A 591 -20.44 -9.91 22.21
N ALA A 592 -20.19 -11.08 21.61
CA ALA A 592 -18.92 -11.51 21.01
C ALA A 592 -18.90 -12.56 19.85
N ALA A 593 -17.72 -13.18 19.62
CA ALA A 593 -17.23 -13.63 18.31
C ALA A 593 -17.57 -15.05 17.84
N ASN A 594 -17.16 -16.14 18.53
CA ASN A 594 -17.60 -17.48 18.09
C ASN A 594 -19.13 -17.69 18.34
N ASN A 595 -19.77 -16.71 19.02
CA ASN A 595 -21.19 -16.40 19.25
C ASN A 595 -21.84 -16.87 20.58
N LYS A 596 -21.14 -17.52 21.53
CA LYS A 596 -21.59 -18.08 22.85
C LYS A 596 -21.92 -16.90 23.67
N LEU A 597 -22.23 -17.07 24.91
CA LEU A 597 -22.66 -15.98 25.72
C LEU A 597 -22.01 -16.24 27.11
N TYR A 598 -22.20 -15.57 28.27
CA TYR A 598 -21.30 -15.65 29.44
C TYR A 598 -21.90 -14.93 30.68
N GLY A 599 -22.19 -15.63 31.79
CA GLY A 599 -23.25 -15.35 32.79
C GLY A 599 -22.98 -15.65 34.26
N MET A 600 -23.81 -15.32 35.27
CA MET A 600 -23.36 -15.71 36.63
C MET A 600 -24.39 -15.90 37.72
N SER A 601 -23.94 -15.90 38.96
CA SER A 601 -24.46 -14.95 39.92
C SER A 601 -23.45 -14.60 40.96
N SER A 602 -23.87 -13.67 41.78
CA SER A 602 -23.17 -13.05 42.86
C SER A 602 -22.79 -13.97 44.03
N ALA A 603 -22.69 -15.25 43.77
CA ALA A 603 -22.73 -16.27 44.78
C ALA A 603 -22.61 -17.61 44.08
N GLY A 604 -22.12 -18.67 44.74
CA GLY A 604 -22.56 -20.02 44.48
C GLY A 604 -21.89 -21.17 45.16
N GLY A 605 -20.83 -21.66 44.54
CA GLY A 605 -19.89 -22.72 44.86
C GLY A 605 -20.00 -23.63 46.06
N ASP A 606 -20.46 -23.13 47.21
CA ASP A 606 -21.20 -23.88 48.22
C ASP A 606 -21.99 -22.97 49.25
N SER A 607 -21.42 -21.95 49.91
CA SER A 607 -21.64 -21.37 51.26
C SER A 607 -22.73 -20.40 51.51
N ASN A 608 -22.71 -19.32 50.74
CA ASN A 608 -22.38 -17.97 51.19
C ASN A 608 -21.38 -17.01 50.46
N ASN A 609 -20.47 -17.39 49.54
CA ASN A 609 -20.22 -16.59 48.27
C ASN A 609 -19.37 -17.29 47.13
N GLY A 610 -19.81 -17.22 45.83
CA GLY A 610 -19.09 -17.49 44.54
C GLY A 610 -19.61 -18.42 43.38
N ALA A 611 -20.21 -18.02 42.22
CA ALA A 611 -20.27 -18.78 40.89
C ALA A 611 -20.74 -18.12 39.51
N LEU A 612 -20.35 -18.66 38.31
CA LEU A 612 -20.44 -18.08 36.90
C LEU A 612 -21.23 -18.92 35.79
N PHE A 613 -21.00 -19.08 34.44
CA PHE A 613 -21.91 -19.82 33.41
C PHE A 613 -21.53 -20.59 32.07
N GLU A 614 -22.52 -21.20 31.35
CA GLU A 614 -22.48 -21.61 29.92
C GLU A 614 -23.79 -21.52 29.08
N TYR A 615 -23.75 -21.55 27.72
CA TYR A 615 -24.88 -21.84 26.80
C TYR A 615 -24.59 -22.32 25.34
N ASP A 616 -25.51 -23.15 24.79
CA ASP A 616 -25.74 -23.54 23.37
C ASP A 616 -27.22 -24.14 23.21
N PRO A 617 -28.04 -23.97 22.10
CA PRO A 617 -29.53 -24.12 21.96
C PRO A 617 -30.04 -25.21 21.04
N SER A 618 -29.55 -25.15 19.81
CA SER A 618 -28.83 -26.24 19.21
C SER A 618 -28.45 -27.34 20.24
N THR A 619 -27.98 -27.04 21.48
CA THR A 619 -27.97 -28.03 22.60
C THR A 619 -28.80 -27.84 23.88
N ASN A 620 -29.35 -26.67 24.23
CA ASN A 620 -30.07 -26.38 25.50
C ASN A 620 -29.29 -26.54 26.84
N ASN A 621 -28.22 -27.33 26.85
CA ASN A 621 -27.49 -27.99 27.95
C ASN A 621 -26.67 -27.12 28.93
N TYR A 622 -27.08 -26.85 30.17
CA TYR A 622 -26.33 -25.88 30.98
C TYR A 622 -25.05 -26.48 31.57
N ILE A 623 -24.00 -25.66 31.71
CA ILE A 623 -22.63 -26.14 31.84
C ILE A 623 -21.87 -25.26 32.89
N LYS A 624 -21.26 -25.89 33.93
CA LYS A 624 -21.05 -25.38 35.34
C LYS A 624 -19.59 -25.16 35.81
N LEU A 625 -19.06 -23.94 36.04
CA LEU A 625 -17.65 -23.73 35.70
C LEU A 625 -16.59 -22.83 36.45
N PHE A 626 -16.84 -22.18 37.63
CA PHE A 626 -15.93 -21.79 38.75
C PHE A 626 -16.51 -20.76 39.77
N ASP A 627 -16.11 -20.87 41.06
CA ASP A 627 -16.52 -20.15 42.28
C ASP A 627 -15.69 -18.90 42.60
N PHE A 628 -16.27 -17.84 43.18
CA PHE A 628 -15.49 -16.70 43.72
C PHE A 628 -15.19 -17.32 45.17
N PRO A 629 -13.95 -17.43 45.77
CA PRO A 629 -13.73 -17.97 47.15
C PRO A 629 -13.96 -17.12 48.42
N ALA A 630 -14.70 -17.71 49.36
CA ALA A 630 -15.15 -17.21 50.68
C ALA A 630 -14.50 -15.93 51.30
N GLY A 631 -15.23 -14.80 51.54
CA GLY A 631 -14.85 -13.68 52.47
C GLY A 631 -14.38 -12.23 52.05
N SER A 632 -14.56 -11.67 50.84
CA SER A 632 -13.59 -11.90 49.77
C SER A 632 -13.84 -11.27 48.34
N ALA A 633 -14.46 -10.11 48.10
CA ALA A 633 -14.54 -9.51 46.72
C ALA A 633 -15.55 -9.99 45.62
N THR A 634 -16.85 -10.00 45.93
CA THR A 634 -18.04 -9.86 45.07
C THR A 634 -17.99 -9.33 43.62
N PRO A 635 -18.28 -10.26 42.70
CA PRO A 635 -19.62 -10.26 41.35
C PRO A 635 -20.51 -9.11 41.59
N TYR A 636 -19.99 -7.97 41.18
CA TYR A 636 -20.75 -6.96 40.49
C TYR A 636 -19.83 -6.99 39.12
N GLY A 637 -19.53 -6.14 38.10
CA GLY A 637 -20.28 -5.66 36.88
C GLY A 637 -19.93 -6.11 35.37
N SER A 638 -20.44 -5.53 34.21
CA SER A 638 -20.55 -6.11 32.79
C SER A 638 -19.48 -6.32 31.73
N LEU A 639 -19.80 -7.03 30.62
CA LEU A 639 -18.78 -7.60 29.72
C LEU A 639 -18.53 -6.70 28.50
N VAL A 640 -17.39 -6.92 27.85
CA VAL A 640 -17.05 -6.79 26.44
C VAL A 640 -16.12 -7.91 25.99
N GLN A 641 -15.90 -8.17 24.69
CA GLN A 641 -14.89 -9.11 24.15
C GLN A 641 -13.85 -8.32 23.36
N TYR A 642 -12.66 -8.16 23.93
CA TYR A 642 -11.44 -7.77 23.23
C TYR A 642 -11.01 -8.63 21.99
N GLY A 643 -9.83 -8.42 21.41
CA GLY A 643 -9.51 -8.83 20.03
C GLY A 643 -9.06 -10.28 19.79
N ASN A 644 -8.98 -11.11 20.83
CA ASN A 644 -8.19 -12.34 20.82
C ASN A 644 -8.88 -13.58 21.50
N GLY A 645 -9.92 -13.41 22.35
CA GLY A 645 -10.51 -14.44 23.26
C GLY A 645 -10.66 -14.16 24.84
N LYS A 646 -9.76 -14.48 25.86
CA LYS A 646 -8.89 -14.02 27.08
C LYS A 646 -9.87 -13.37 28.06
N LEU A 647 -10.39 -13.74 29.25
CA LEU A 647 -11.56 -12.99 29.85
C LEU A 647 -11.36 -12.24 31.15
N TYR A 648 -11.95 -11.05 31.35
CA TYR A 648 -11.39 -10.11 32.33
C TYR A 648 -12.41 -9.35 33.26
N GLY A 649 -12.06 -8.33 34.12
CA GLY A 649 -12.81 -8.18 35.40
C GLY A 649 -12.60 -7.08 36.53
N LEU A 650 -13.63 -6.78 37.38
CA LEU A 650 -13.69 -5.98 38.66
C LEU A 650 -14.74 -6.45 39.71
N THR A 651 -14.65 -6.00 40.96
CA THR A 651 -15.52 -6.33 42.15
C THR A 651 -15.69 -5.07 43.05
N PHE A 652 -16.50 -4.95 44.16
CA PHE A 652 -16.51 -3.90 45.29
C PHE A 652 -16.04 -4.20 46.76
N ASN A 653 -15.18 -5.11 47.24
CA ASN A 653 -14.34 -5.09 48.45
C ASN A 653 -13.15 -6.11 48.21
N GLY A 654 -11.88 -5.74 47.94
CA GLY A 654 -10.78 -6.66 47.58
C GLY A 654 -9.32 -6.10 47.51
N GLY A 655 -8.31 -6.99 47.40
CA GLY A 655 -6.84 -6.88 47.24
C GLY A 655 -6.03 -6.12 48.29
N ILE A 656 -6.49 -4.93 48.69
CA ILE A 656 -6.21 -4.38 50.00
C ILE A 656 -7.43 -3.70 50.56
N ASN A 657 -7.53 -3.82 51.88
CA ASN A 657 -8.49 -3.18 52.75
C ASN A 657 -9.84 -2.93 52.08
N ASN A 658 -10.53 -4.01 51.77
CA ASN A 658 -11.87 -3.92 51.26
C ASN A 658 -11.94 -3.00 50.01
N GLY A 659 -10.91 -3.01 49.12
CA GLY A 659 -10.69 -1.92 48.14
C GLY A 659 -10.51 -2.06 46.58
N GLY A 660 -10.27 -3.21 45.87
CA GLY A 660 -10.55 -3.52 44.39
C GLY A 660 -10.41 -5.01 43.99
N THR A 661 -10.26 -5.52 42.72
CA THR A 661 -9.11 -6.36 42.02
C THR A 661 -9.42 -6.13 40.44
N LEU A 662 -8.36 -5.72 39.70
CA LEU A 662 -7.76 -6.05 38.37
C LEU A 662 -7.97 -7.46 37.74
N PHE A 663 -9.12 -8.04 37.34
CA PHE A 663 -9.22 -9.54 37.21
C PHE A 663 -9.43 -10.29 35.85
N GLU A 664 -8.52 -11.20 35.38
CA GLU A 664 -8.61 -12.01 34.11
C GLU A 664 -8.36 -13.55 34.09
N PHE A 665 -8.90 -14.21 33.03
CA PHE A 665 -9.22 -15.63 32.71
C PHE A 665 -8.42 -16.14 31.51
N ASP A 666 -8.28 -17.46 31.40
CA ASP A 666 -8.14 -18.17 30.14
C ASP A 666 -9.26 -19.23 29.90
N LEU A 667 -10.03 -18.91 28.88
CA LEU A 667 -11.16 -19.46 28.15
C LEU A 667 -10.66 -20.75 27.40
N SER A 668 -9.43 -20.85 26.92
CA SER A 668 -8.94 -22.09 26.31
C SER A 668 -8.64 -23.18 27.36
N ASN A 669 -8.47 -22.81 28.63
CA ASN A 669 -7.72 -23.66 29.58
C ASN A 669 -8.23 -23.74 31.05
N ASN A 670 -9.21 -22.93 31.44
CA ASN A 670 -9.78 -22.85 32.81
C ASN A 670 -8.90 -22.10 33.84
N SER A 671 -8.19 -21.02 33.43
CA SER A 671 -7.27 -20.29 34.32
C SER A 671 -7.61 -18.82 34.66
N HIS A 672 -8.09 -18.62 35.88
CA HIS A 672 -8.44 -17.33 36.49
C HIS A 672 -7.38 -16.97 37.54
N VAL A 673 -6.75 -15.78 37.57
CA VAL A 673 -5.52 -15.55 38.39
C VAL A 673 -5.23 -14.16 38.99
N ILE A 674 -4.54 -14.03 40.17
CA ILE A 674 -4.00 -12.85 40.93
C ILE A 674 -2.70 -12.16 40.25
N ARG A 675 -2.31 -10.86 40.43
CA ARG A 675 -1.09 -10.06 39.94
C ARG A 675 -0.18 -9.04 40.78
N PHE A 676 -0.63 -7.84 41.25
CA PHE A 676 0.17 -6.67 41.81
C PHE A 676 -0.53 -5.59 42.77
N SER A 677 -1.04 -5.91 43.98
CA SER A 677 -2.39 -5.59 44.57
C SER A 677 -2.90 -4.22 45.00
N PHE A 678 -4.21 -4.28 45.36
CA PHE A 678 -5.10 -3.45 46.19
C PHE A 678 -4.62 -2.17 46.83
N ASP A 679 -3.59 -1.37 46.52
CA ASP A 679 -3.41 -0.05 47.19
C ASP A 679 -2.76 0.99 46.27
N ALA A 680 -3.36 2.18 46.08
CA ALA A 680 -2.81 3.39 45.40
C ALA A 680 -3.85 4.55 45.50
N ALA A 681 -3.44 5.82 45.40
CA ALA A 681 -4.31 6.95 45.04
C ALA A 681 -4.48 6.96 43.51
N SER A 682 -5.66 6.57 43.08
CA SER A 682 -5.89 5.77 41.89
C SER A 682 -7.31 5.55 41.42
N GLY A 683 -8.37 6.06 42.04
CA GLY A 683 -8.54 6.69 43.35
C GLY A 683 -8.76 5.59 44.55
N THR A 684 -10.62 4.60 45.59
CA THR A 684 -11.31 3.41 46.20
C THR A 684 -12.63 3.02 45.43
N LYS A 685 -13.37 1.98 45.88
CA LYS A 685 -14.69 1.38 45.46
C LYS A 685 -15.12 1.00 44.00
N PRO A 686 -14.25 0.94 42.97
CA PRO A 686 -14.77 0.24 40.83
C PRO A 686 -15.62 -1.08 40.62
N VAL A 687 -16.91 -1.36 40.39
CA VAL A 687 -18.23 -0.74 40.02
C VAL A 687 -18.67 -0.58 38.54
N ARG A 688 -20.03 -0.40 38.27
CA ARG A 688 -21.05 -0.75 37.13
C ARG A 688 -20.53 -1.27 35.77
N ASP A 689 -21.16 -1.37 34.57
CA ASP A 689 -20.89 -2.15 33.29
C ASP A 689 -19.83 -1.80 32.10
N LEU A 690 -19.15 -2.79 31.39
CA LEU A 690 -17.80 -2.67 30.67
C LEU A 690 -17.53 -3.14 29.14
N ILE A 691 -16.36 -2.81 28.44
CA ILE A 691 -16.24 -2.23 26.99
C ILE A 691 -14.82 -2.09 26.30
N ILE A 692 -14.64 -2.30 24.95
CA ILE A 692 -13.37 -2.23 24.14
C ILE A 692 -13.18 -0.88 23.44
N ALA A 693 -12.02 -0.22 23.48
CA ALA A 693 -11.71 0.89 22.56
C ALA A 693 -10.86 0.38 21.41
N PRO A 694 -11.05 0.93 20.20
CA PRO A 694 -10.46 0.32 19.02
C PRO A 694 -9.11 0.94 18.65
N ASN A 695 -8.53 1.76 19.55
CA ASN A 695 -7.07 1.81 19.71
C ASN A 695 -6.49 0.49 20.26
N GLY A 696 -7.33 -0.54 20.39
CA GLY A 696 -6.96 -1.88 20.83
C GLY A 696 -6.86 -1.99 22.34
N LYS A 697 -7.51 -1.10 23.10
CA LYS A 697 -7.35 -1.03 24.54
C LYS A 697 -8.63 -0.80 25.31
N LEU A 698 -8.76 -1.26 26.57
CA LEU A 698 -10.05 -1.19 27.26
C LEU A 698 -10.07 -0.53 28.63
N TYR A 699 -11.24 -0.01 29.10
CA TYR A 699 -11.21 0.96 30.22
C TYR A 699 -12.30 1.01 31.39
N GLY A 700 -12.63 2.13 32.12
CA GLY A 700 -13.23 2.18 33.51
C GLY A 700 -13.71 3.33 34.55
N LEU A 701 -14.88 3.27 35.28
CA LEU A 701 -15.44 4.12 36.45
C LEU A 701 -15.70 3.49 37.85
N THR A 702 -16.07 4.37 38.79
CA THR A 702 -16.24 4.19 40.24
C THR A 702 -16.68 5.45 40.93
N THR A 703 -17.41 5.30 42.03
CA THR A 703 -17.89 6.43 42.83
C THR A 703 -17.30 6.71 44.19
N ALA A 704 -15.99 6.59 44.24
CA ALA A 704 -15.14 7.00 45.33
C ALA A 704 -13.88 7.50 44.70
N GLY A 705 -13.37 8.49 45.40
CA GLY A 705 -12.11 9.18 45.40
C GLY A 705 -11.55 10.09 44.35
N GLY A 706 -10.27 9.88 44.06
CA GLY A 706 -9.39 10.84 43.39
C GLY A 706 -9.02 12.17 44.03
N LEU A 707 -9.95 12.97 44.59
CA LEU A 707 -9.75 13.97 45.69
C LEU A 707 -11.12 14.58 46.12
N ASN A 708 -11.32 14.85 47.43
CA ASN A 708 -12.49 15.28 48.26
C ASN A 708 -13.68 14.32 48.58
N ASN A 709 -13.52 13.00 48.50
CA ASN A 709 -14.51 11.94 48.86
C ASN A 709 -15.14 11.14 47.69
N HIS A 710 -14.42 11.02 46.58
CA HIS A 710 -14.82 11.46 45.25
C HIS A 710 -14.95 10.34 44.11
N GLY A 711 -14.29 10.05 42.95
CA GLY A 711 -14.64 8.92 41.97
C GLY A 711 -13.83 8.52 40.66
N THR A 712 -13.41 7.26 40.30
CA THR A 712 -12.35 6.90 39.23
C THR A 712 -12.40 6.21 37.81
N ILE A 713 -11.90 7.00 36.83
CA ILE A 713 -11.28 6.95 35.49
C ILE A 713 -9.80 6.34 35.44
N PHE A 714 -9.34 5.06 35.44
CA PHE A 714 -7.85 4.68 35.21
C PHE A 714 -7.17 4.71 33.76
N GLU A 715 -6.31 3.75 33.24
CA GLU A 715 -6.29 2.98 31.90
C GLU A 715 -6.02 1.48 32.11
N PHE A 716 -6.30 0.57 31.17
CA PHE A 716 -5.42 -0.58 30.98
C PHE A 716 -5.23 -0.94 29.48
N ASP A 717 -4.04 -1.38 29.13
CA ASP A 717 -3.55 -1.60 27.77
C ASP A 717 -3.41 -3.10 27.42
N PRO A 718 -4.28 -3.68 26.56
CA PRO A 718 -4.49 -5.10 26.47
C PRO A 718 -3.35 -6.02 26.11
N LEU A 719 -2.22 -5.46 25.73
CA LEU A 719 -1.08 -6.19 25.21
C LEU A 719 0.18 -5.90 26.03
N SER A 720 0.32 -4.69 26.57
CA SER A 720 1.48 -4.30 27.39
C SER A 720 1.27 -4.50 28.89
N GLY A 721 0.03 -4.35 29.33
CA GLY A 721 -0.33 -4.34 30.73
C GLY A 721 0.05 -3.07 31.51
N ALA A 722 -0.49 -1.92 31.07
CA ALA A 722 -0.27 -0.56 31.61
C ALA A 722 -1.51 0.35 31.52
N PHE A 723 -1.53 1.59 32.10
CA PHE A 723 -2.73 2.23 32.73
C PHE A 723 -2.98 3.81 32.68
N THR A 724 -2.77 4.63 31.61
CA THR A 724 -2.73 6.15 31.56
C THR A 724 -3.86 7.04 32.22
N LYS A 725 -3.52 8.18 32.90
CA LYS A 725 -4.31 9.13 33.75
C LYS A 725 -4.40 10.54 33.23
N THR A 726 -5.43 11.30 33.62
CA THR A 726 -5.78 12.55 32.98
C THR A 726 -6.74 13.52 33.71
N HIS A 727 -7.65 13.15 34.64
CA HIS A 727 -8.72 14.04 35.14
C HIS A 727 -9.44 13.62 36.43
N ASP A 728 -9.31 14.44 37.48
CA ASP A 728 -10.24 14.53 38.62
C ASP A 728 -11.08 15.81 38.73
N PHE A 729 -11.77 15.97 39.85
CA PHE A 729 -12.78 16.95 40.26
C PHE A 729 -12.32 18.40 40.68
N ILE A 730 -13.27 19.30 41.01
CA ILE A 730 -13.33 20.23 42.20
C ILE A 730 -14.71 20.10 42.86
N ASN A 731 -15.63 21.09 42.93
CA ASN A 731 -16.92 20.94 43.66
C ASN A 731 -18.24 21.65 43.16
N GLU A 732 -18.64 21.65 41.86
CA GLU A 732 -19.93 22.13 41.22
C GLU A 732 -20.47 21.40 39.87
N ASP A 733 -20.95 20.10 39.84
CA ASP A 733 -21.09 19.01 38.77
C ASP A 733 -21.81 17.62 39.26
N CYS A 734 -21.79 16.38 38.66
CA CYS A 734 -22.80 15.25 38.73
C CYS A 734 -22.61 13.63 38.42
N ASP A 735 -22.80 12.59 39.34
CA ASP A 735 -23.86 11.48 39.61
C ASP A 735 -24.12 9.90 39.15
N TYR A 736 -23.61 8.60 39.08
CA TYR A 736 -22.60 7.43 39.35
C TYR A 736 -22.68 6.57 38.08
N VAL A 737 -21.56 6.28 37.50
CA VAL A 737 -21.54 6.41 36.06
C VAL A 737 -21.72 4.95 35.37
N SER A 738 -21.60 4.61 34.06
CA SER A 738 -21.56 3.27 33.33
C SER A 738 -21.95 3.06 31.87
N LEU A 739 -21.14 2.35 31.08
CA LEU A 739 -21.00 2.65 29.67
C LEU A 739 -21.26 1.50 28.63
N ALA A 740 -20.96 1.70 27.31
CA ALA A 740 -20.54 0.77 26.18
C ALA A 740 -19.68 1.43 25.05
N LEU A 741 -19.64 0.92 23.82
CA LEU A 741 -18.87 1.45 22.67
C LEU A 741 -19.77 2.04 21.58
N VAL A 742 -19.19 2.82 20.66
CA VAL A 742 -19.61 2.86 19.25
C VAL A 742 -18.42 2.74 18.29
N SER A 743 -18.64 2.04 17.19
CA SER A 743 -17.92 2.29 15.96
C SER A 743 -18.37 3.61 15.35
N LEU A 744 -17.52 4.64 15.39
CA LEU A 744 -17.68 5.69 14.39
C LEU A 744 -17.36 5.06 13.04
N GLY A 745 -18.41 4.56 12.40
CA GLY A 745 -18.41 4.42 10.97
C GLY A 745 -18.09 5.79 10.41
N GLU A 746 -16.89 6.00 9.87
CA GLU A 746 -16.54 7.28 9.26
C GLU A 746 -17.59 7.58 8.17
N ASP A 747 -18.06 8.83 8.10
CA ASP A 747 -19.15 9.22 7.20
C ASP A 747 -18.67 9.14 5.74
N GLN A 748 -18.83 7.96 5.16
CA GLN A 748 -18.35 7.68 3.83
C GLN A 748 -19.25 8.35 2.79
N THR A 749 -18.61 9.10 1.90
CA THR A 749 -19.26 9.60 0.68
C THR A 749 -18.97 8.63 -0.45
N ILE A 750 -19.96 8.38 -1.30
CA ILE A 750 -19.70 7.80 -2.62
C ILE A 750 -19.11 8.90 -3.49
N SER A 751 -17.78 8.87 -3.65
CA SER A 751 -17.09 9.65 -4.66
C SER A 751 -17.32 8.99 -6.02
N PHE A 752 -18.51 9.24 -6.59
CA PHE A 752 -18.83 8.88 -7.97
C PHE A 752 -18.72 10.13 -8.83
N GLY A 753 -17.52 10.38 -9.37
CA GLY A 753 -17.36 11.29 -10.49
C GLY A 753 -18.11 10.77 -11.72
N ALA A 754 -18.54 11.64 -12.62
CA ALA A 754 -19.23 11.22 -13.83
C ALA A 754 -18.41 10.17 -14.60
N PRO A 755 -18.97 8.99 -14.95
CA PRO A 755 -18.23 7.95 -15.67
C PRO A 755 -17.93 8.46 -17.08
N GLY A 756 -16.75 9.08 -17.22
CA GLY A 756 -16.38 9.95 -18.33
C GLY A 756 -16.72 9.36 -19.70
N ALA A 757 -17.35 10.19 -20.54
CA ALA A 757 -18.17 9.77 -21.67
C ALA A 757 -17.54 8.62 -22.48
N LYS A 758 -18.13 7.44 -22.34
CA LYS A 758 -17.65 6.19 -22.93
C LYS A 758 -17.89 6.16 -24.42
N THR A 759 -17.42 5.11 -25.05
CA THR A 759 -17.50 4.91 -26.48
C THR A 759 -18.14 3.55 -26.78
N PHE A 760 -18.99 3.45 -27.79
CA PHE A 760 -19.66 2.20 -28.15
C PHE A 760 -18.66 1.04 -28.36
N GLY A 761 -18.83 -0.09 -27.67
CA GLY A 761 -17.88 -1.20 -27.77
C GLY A 761 -16.51 -0.89 -27.16
N ASP A 762 -16.45 0.04 -26.20
CA ASP A 762 -15.49 -0.08 -25.10
C ASP A 762 -15.83 -1.33 -24.27
N PRO A 763 -14.84 -1.95 -23.58
CA PRO A 763 -15.10 -3.10 -22.72
C PRO A 763 -16.04 -2.70 -21.56
N ALA A 764 -16.69 -3.71 -20.98
CA ALA A 764 -17.39 -3.53 -19.71
C ALA A 764 -16.45 -2.94 -18.67
N PHE A 765 -16.93 -1.97 -17.90
CA PHE A 765 -16.11 -1.18 -16.99
C PHE A 765 -16.79 -1.07 -15.62
N SER A 766 -16.01 -1.18 -14.55
CA SER A 766 -16.44 -0.70 -13.24
C SER A 766 -16.51 0.83 -13.30
N PRO A 767 -17.64 1.48 -12.92
CA PRO A 767 -17.77 2.93 -13.08
C PRO A 767 -16.83 3.79 -12.23
N GLY A 768 -16.10 3.17 -11.29
CA GLY A 768 -15.08 3.84 -10.51
C GLY A 768 -15.64 4.71 -9.39
N ALA A 769 -16.92 4.52 -9.01
CA ALA A 769 -17.41 5.05 -7.75
C ALA A 769 -16.69 4.34 -6.61
N THR A 770 -15.86 5.10 -5.89
CA THR A 770 -15.26 4.67 -4.63
C THR A 770 -16.05 5.32 -3.52
N SER A 771 -16.53 4.54 -2.57
CA SER A 771 -16.80 5.10 -1.25
C SER A 771 -15.47 5.53 -0.61
N SER A 772 -15.47 6.58 0.20
CA SER A 772 -14.29 6.96 1.00
C SER A 772 -13.91 5.93 2.10
N SER A 773 -14.68 4.84 2.20
CA SER A 773 -14.38 3.63 2.99
C SER A 773 -13.57 2.57 2.27
N GLY A 774 -13.47 2.62 0.94
CA GLY A 774 -12.94 1.52 0.12
C GLY A 774 -13.84 0.28 0.02
N LEU A 775 -15.02 0.27 0.65
CA LEU A 775 -15.99 -0.83 0.58
C LEU A 775 -16.56 -1.03 -0.83
N ALA A 776 -17.10 -2.23 -1.08
CA ALA A 776 -17.67 -2.58 -2.37
C ALA A 776 -18.94 -1.77 -2.68
N VAL A 777 -18.85 -0.89 -3.69
CA VAL A 777 -19.98 -0.13 -4.22
C VAL A 777 -20.75 -0.97 -5.24
N THR A 778 -22.07 -0.92 -5.16
CA THR A 778 -23.04 -1.59 -6.05
C THR A 778 -23.65 -0.58 -7.02
N TYR A 779 -24.19 -1.04 -8.16
CA TYR A 779 -24.62 -0.16 -9.25
C TYR A 779 -25.92 -0.60 -9.93
N THR A 780 -26.64 0.36 -10.50
CA THR A 780 -27.80 0.16 -11.38
C THR A 780 -27.76 1.12 -12.58
N SER A 781 -28.58 0.88 -13.62
CA SER A 781 -28.73 1.76 -14.78
C SER A 781 -30.20 2.03 -15.10
N SER A 782 -30.52 3.24 -15.55
CA SER A 782 -31.88 3.64 -15.93
C SER A 782 -32.31 3.15 -17.33
N ASP A 783 -31.37 2.84 -18.22
CA ASP A 783 -31.64 2.41 -19.60
C ASP A 783 -30.67 1.28 -20.05
N PRO A 784 -31.15 0.02 -20.14
CA PRO A 784 -30.35 -1.12 -20.57
C PRO A 784 -30.00 -1.14 -22.07
N LEU A 785 -30.64 -0.31 -22.91
CA LEU A 785 -30.30 -0.19 -24.34
C LEU A 785 -29.03 0.64 -24.58
N VAL A 786 -28.63 1.45 -23.59
CA VAL A 786 -27.37 2.21 -23.59
C VAL A 786 -26.30 1.47 -22.76
N ALA A 787 -26.63 1.02 -21.54
CA ALA A 787 -25.76 0.17 -20.76
C ALA A 787 -26.49 -0.71 -19.72
N THR A 788 -26.09 -1.98 -19.60
CA THR A 788 -26.59 -2.92 -18.58
C THR A 788 -25.60 -3.08 -17.43
N VAL A 789 -26.08 -3.35 -16.21
CA VAL A 789 -25.21 -3.60 -15.05
C VAL A 789 -25.29 -5.06 -14.61
N SER A 790 -24.13 -5.66 -14.30
CA SER A 790 -24.04 -6.99 -13.69
C SER A 790 -22.89 -7.02 -12.68
N GLY A 791 -23.20 -7.13 -11.39
CA GLY A 791 -22.22 -6.96 -10.32
C GLY A 791 -21.58 -5.57 -10.35
N ASN A 792 -20.26 -5.48 -10.24
CA ASN A 792 -19.48 -4.24 -10.33
C ASN A 792 -18.97 -3.97 -11.76
N GLN A 793 -19.79 -4.23 -12.78
CA GLN A 793 -19.46 -3.88 -14.18
C GLN A 793 -20.69 -3.35 -14.92
N VAL A 794 -20.51 -2.20 -15.55
CA VAL A 794 -21.42 -1.60 -16.53
C VAL A 794 -20.95 -2.00 -17.92
N THR A 795 -21.78 -2.72 -18.64
CA THR A 795 -21.54 -3.18 -20.02
C THR A 795 -22.23 -2.25 -20.99
N ILE A 796 -21.47 -1.64 -21.91
CA ILE A 796 -22.01 -0.76 -22.95
C ILE A 796 -22.77 -1.58 -23.99
N THR A 797 -24.04 -1.25 -24.21
CA THR A 797 -24.93 -1.93 -25.17
C THR A 797 -25.27 -1.06 -26.39
N GLY A 798 -25.23 0.27 -26.28
CA GLY A 798 -25.51 1.19 -27.40
C GLY A 798 -24.95 2.60 -27.19
N ALA A 799 -24.75 3.35 -28.28
CA ALA A 799 -24.45 4.78 -28.20
C ALA A 799 -25.72 5.57 -27.80
N GLY A 800 -25.62 6.45 -26.80
CA GLY A 800 -26.76 7.12 -26.18
C GLY A 800 -26.40 7.81 -24.87
N SER A 801 -27.36 7.95 -23.96
CA SER A 801 -27.15 8.49 -22.61
C SER A 801 -28.06 7.81 -21.59
N THR A 802 -27.51 7.38 -20.46
CA THR A 802 -28.22 6.70 -19.37
C THR A 802 -27.73 7.21 -18.02
N LEU A 803 -28.55 7.10 -16.97
CA LEU A 803 -28.11 7.35 -15.60
C LEU A 803 -27.55 6.05 -15.02
N ILE A 804 -26.36 6.10 -14.45
CA ILE A 804 -25.82 5.05 -13.57
C ILE A 804 -25.97 5.54 -12.14
N THR A 805 -26.54 4.73 -11.26
CA THR A 805 -26.61 5.01 -9.82
C THR A 805 -25.64 4.09 -9.09
N ALA A 806 -24.91 4.65 -8.12
CA ALA A 806 -23.96 3.95 -7.28
C ALA A 806 -24.42 4.00 -5.81
N SER A 807 -24.40 2.85 -5.14
CA SER A 807 -24.95 2.65 -3.79
C SER A 807 -24.03 1.76 -2.95
N GLN A 808 -23.80 2.12 -1.69
CA GLN A 808 -22.93 1.38 -0.76
C GLN A 808 -23.65 1.24 0.60
N PRO A 809 -23.85 0.02 1.12
CA PRO A 809 -24.76 -0.27 2.24
C PRO A 809 -24.15 -0.18 3.66
N GLY A 810 -22.96 0.41 3.82
CA GLY A 810 -22.19 0.43 5.06
C GLY A 810 -21.28 -0.79 5.26
N ASP A 811 -20.55 -0.80 6.37
CA ASP A 811 -20.05 -1.97 7.10
C ASP A 811 -19.86 -1.59 8.59
N SER A 812 -19.22 -2.44 9.39
CA SER A 812 -18.90 -2.15 10.80
C SER A 812 -17.94 -0.98 11.05
N ASN A 813 -17.31 -0.42 10.00
CA ASN A 813 -16.26 0.59 10.07
C ASN A 813 -16.63 1.89 9.33
N TYR A 814 -17.75 1.92 8.59
CA TYR A 814 -18.20 3.07 7.80
C TYR A 814 -19.74 3.09 7.60
N ASN A 815 -20.40 4.22 7.91
CA ASN A 815 -21.88 4.34 7.83
C ASN A 815 -22.41 4.18 6.38
N PRO A 816 -23.65 3.73 6.12
CA PRO A 816 -24.17 3.59 4.75
C PRO A 816 -24.12 4.89 3.95
N ALA A 817 -23.47 4.86 2.78
CA ALA A 817 -23.19 6.07 2.00
C ALA A 817 -24.42 6.54 1.18
N PRO A 818 -24.74 7.85 1.15
CA PRO A 818 -25.77 8.40 0.28
C PRO A 818 -25.52 8.02 -1.19
N SER A 819 -26.52 7.44 -1.84
CA SER A 819 -26.38 6.95 -3.22
C SER A 819 -26.24 8.10 -4.22
N VAL A 820 -25.16 8.09 -5.00
CA VAL A 820 -24.87 9.13 -6.01
C VAL A 820 -25.22 8.59 -7.38
N SER A 821 -25.82 9.43 -8.21
CA SER A 821 -26.17 9.09 -9.60
C SER A 821 -25.44 10.00 -10.58
N GLN A 822 -24.98 9.43 -11.69
CA GLN A 822 -24.19 10.13 -12.70
C GLN A 822 -24.62 9.74 -14.10
N THR A 823 -24.63 10.72 -15.01
CA THR A 823 -24.98 10.50 -16.41
C THR A 823 -23.82 9.86 -17.17
N LEU A 824 -24.01 8.62 -17.59
CA LEU A 824 -23.16 7.93 -18.56
C LEU A 824 -23.61 8.30 -19.97
N ILE A 825 -22.83 9.16 -20.62
CA ILE A 825 -22.92 9.40 -22.06
C ILE A 825 -22.07 8.34 -22.76
N VAL A 826 -22.63 7.68 -23.78
CA VAL A 826 -21.93 6.75 -24.67
C VAL A 826 -21.85 7.36 -26.05
N ASN A 827 -20.69 7.93 -26.37
CA ASN A 827 -20.35 8.42 -27.70
C ASN A 827 -20.29 7.27 -28.72
N LYS A 828 -20.50 7.63 -29.99
CA LYS A 828 -20.19 6.73 -31.11
C LYS A 828 -18.68 6.50 -31.21
N LYS A 829 -18.27 5.29 -31.59
CA LYS A 829 -16.86 4.92 -31.74
C LYS A 829 -16.22 5.56 -32.96
N ASN A 830 -15.18 6.35 -32.72
CA ASN A 830 -14.25 6.76 -33.77
C ASN A 830 -13.59 5.49 -34.30
N GLN A 831 -13.97 5.08 -35.51
CA GLN A 831 -13.28 4.02 -36.23
C GLN A 831 -12.07 4.60 -36.95
N SER A 832 -11.08 3.74 -37.17
CA SER A 832 -9.86 4.02 -37.90
C SER A 832 -9.85 3.20 -39.18
N ILE A 833 -9.25 3.76 -40.23
CA ILE A 833 -8.82 3.00 -41.40
C ILE A 833 -7.34 2.67 -41.18
N GLN A 834 -7.02 1.40 -40.98
CA GLN A 834 -5.64 0.95 -41.15
C GLN A 834 -5.40 0.84 -42.65
N PHE A 835 -4.56 1.73 -43.17
CA PHE A 835 -4.04 1.66 -44.53
C PHE A 835 -2.51 1.61 -44.41
N ASP A 836 -1.93 0.43 -44.64
CA ASP A 836 -0.51 0.21 -44.42
C ASP A 836 0.36 0.96 -45.43
N LEU A 837 1.60 1.26 -45.04
CA LEU A 837 2.55 1.98 -45.87
C LEU A 837 2.74 1.28 -47.22
N LEU A 838 2.45 1.99 -48.30
CA LEU A 838 2.57 1.46 -49.64
C LEU A 838 4.05 1.23 -49.96
N VAL A 839 4.41 -0.04 -50.21
CA VAL A 839 5.77 -0.45 -50.58
C VAL A 839 6.22 0.37 -51.78
N ALA A 840 7.28 1.16 -51.57
CA ALA A 840 7.83 2.04 -52.59
C ALA A 840 8.14 1.28 -53.87
N LYS A 841 7.73 1.84 -55.00
CA LYS A 841 7.86 1.24 -56.34
C LYS A 841 9.02 1.84 -57.10
N THR A 842 9.43 1.16 -58.16
CA THR A 842 10.29 1.72 -59.20
C THR A 842 9.45 2.04 -60.45
N VAL A 843 9.85 3.04 -61.23
CA VAL A 843 9.21 3.31 -62.53
C VAL A 843 9.30 2.06 -63.43
N GLY A 844 8.15 1.50 -63.78
CA GLY A 844 8.00 0.25 -64.54
C GLY A 844 7.51 -0.96 -63.74
N ASP A 845 7.29 -0.83 -62.42
CA ASP A 845 6.65 -1.88 -61.62
C ASP A 845 5.17 -2.08 -62.01
N ALA A 846 4.68 -3.31 -61.87
CA ALA A 846 3.30 -3.68 -62.20
C ALA A 846 2.25 -3.09 -61.23
N SER A 847 1.03 -2.90 -61.75
CA SER A 847 -0.15 -2.49 -60.99
C SER A 847 -0.46 -3.45 -59.83
N PHE A 848 -1.00 -2.91 -58.73
CA PHE A 848 -1.25 -3.64 -57.49
C PHE A 848 -2.56 -3.22 -56.82
N THR A 849 -3.06 -4.01 -55.87
CA THR A 849 -4.31 -3.74 -55.14
C THR A 849 -4.05 -3.16 -53.75
N LEU A 850 -4.95 -2.28 -53.32
CA LEU A 850 -5.03 -1.68 -52.00
C LEU A 850 -5.94 -2.53 -51.09
N SER A 851 -5.52 -2.71 -49.85
CA SER A 851 -6.23 -3.50 -48.84
C SER A 851 -6.20 -2.81 -47.48
N ALA A 852 -6.73 -1.59 -47.41
CA ALA A 852 -7.02 -0.94 -46.14
C ALA A 852 -8.24 -1.59 -45.46
N THR A 853 -8.18 -1.70 -44.13
CA THR A 853 -9.22 -2.31 -43.30
C THR A 853 -9.70 -1.33 -42.24
N THR A 854 -10.99 -1.32 -41.94
CA THR A 854 -11.56 -0.49 -40.86
C THR A 854 -11.69 -1.28 -39.57
N SER A 855 -11.45 -0.62 -38.43
CA SER A 855 -11.65 -1.21 -37.09
C SER A 855 -13.12 -1.43 -36.69
N SER A 856 -14.05 -1.31 -37.64
CA SER A 856 -15.49 -1.59 -37.52
C SER A 856 -16.02 -2.56 -38.57
N GLY A 857 -15.21 -2.98 -39.55
CA GLY A 857 -15.65 -3.81 -40.67
C GLY A 857 -16.51 -3.10 -41.73
N LEU A 858 -16.73 -1.78 -41.62
CA LEU A 858 -17.47 -1.01 -42.61
C LEU A 858 -16.62 -0.72 -43.88
N PRO A 859 -17.21 -0.64 -45.09
CA PRO A 859 -16.46 -0.54 -46.35
C PRO A 859 -15.56 0.71 -46.51
N VAL A 860 -14.52 0.57 -47.33
CA VAL A 860 -13.51 1.62 -47.61
C VAL A 860 -13.51 1.99 -49.10
N THR A 861 -13.23 3.26 -49.40
CA THR A 861 -13.08 3.84 -50.74
C THR A 861 -11.71 4.50 -50.90
N TYR A 862 -11.19 4.67 -52.13
CA TYR A 862 -9.81 5.15 -52.37
C TYR A 862 -9.71 6.23 -53.46
N THR A 863 -8.73 7.14 -53.33
CA THR A 863 -8.36 8.18 -54.31
C THR A 863 -6.84 8.38 -54.39
N SER A 864 -6.34 9.07 -55.42
CA SER A 864 -4.92 9.50 -55.58
C SER A 864 -4.87 11.01 -55.72
N SER A 865 -3.90 11.67 -55.08
CA SER A 865 -3.71 13.13 -55.17
C SER A 865 -3.07 13.57 -56.49
N ASP A 866 -2.21 12.73 -57.08
CA ASP A 866 -1.52 13.00 -58.34
C ASP A 866 -1.59 11.77 -59.29
N PRO A 867 -2.54 11.79 -60.25
CA PRO A 867 -2.67 10.81 -61.33
C PRO A 867 -1.43 10.66 -62.24
N SER A 868 -0.52 11.64 -62.29
CA SER A 868 0.69 11.58 -63.12
C SER A 868 1.80 10.70 -62.53
N VAL A 869 1.74 10.42 -61.22
CA VAL A 869 2.61 9.46 -60.52
C VAL A 869 1.93 8.10 -60.38
N ALA A 870 0.66 8.06 -59.95
CA ALA A 870 -0.16 6.85 -59.99
C ALA A 870 -1.69 7.12 -59.99
N THR A 871 -2.45 6.27 -60.70
CA THR A 871 -3.92 6.32 -60.76
C THR A 871 -4.55 5.25 -59.86
N VAL A 872 -5.80 5.49 -59.40
CA VAL A 872 -6.61 4.57 -58.57
C VAL A 872 -7.95 4.31 -59.26
N SER A 873 -8.39 3.06 -59.31
CA SER A 873 -9.76 2.68 -59.72
C SER A 873 -10.28 1.53 -58.86
N GLY A 874 -11.42 1.72 -58.20
CA GLY A 874 -11.89 0.80 -57.15
C GLY A 874 -10.89 0.74 -56.00
N ASN A 875 -10.15 -0.38 -55.91
CA ASN A 875 -8.98 -0.54 -55.04
C ASN A 875 -7.68 -0.89 -55.81
N GLN A 876 -7.63 -0.77 -57.13
CA GLN A 876 -6.41 -1.06 -57.92
C GLN A 876 -5.62 0.23 -58.23
N VAL A 877 -4.30 0.16 -58.11
CA VAL A 877 -3.34 1.24 -58.42
C VAL A 877 -2.46 0.88 -59.60
N THR A 878 -2.26 1.84 -60.51
CA THR A 878 -1.33 1.73 -61.64
C THR A 878 -0.30 2.85 -61.59
N ILE A 879 0.99 2.50 -61.68
CA ILE A 879 2.12 3.44 -61.68
C ILE A 879 2.23 4.13 -63.05
N THR A 880 2.38 5.46 -63.05
CA THR A 880 2.44 6.29 -64.27
C THR A 880 3.69 7.16 -64.38
N GLY A 881 4.37 7.48 -63.27
CA GLY A 881 5.57 8.34 -63.29
C GLY A 881 6.46 8.24 -62.05
N PHE A 882 7.65 8.85 -62.08
CA PHE A 882 8.50 8.99 -60.91
C PHE A 882 7.97 10.09 -59.97
N GLY A 883 8.27 9.99 -58.67
CA GLY A 883 7.93 11.01 -57.69
C GLY A 883 7.21 10.42 -56.48
N SER A 884 6.19 11.13 -55.98
CA SER A 884 5.37 10.67 -54.86
C SER A 884 3.95 11.21 -54.94
N THR A 885 2.95 10.33 -54.93
CA THR A 885 1.53 10.69 -54.79
C THR A 885 0.98 10.22 -53.45
N LEU A 886 0.01 10.94 -52.91
CA LEU A 886 -0.73 10.54 -51.73
C LEU A 886 -1.96 9.74 -52.15
N ILE A 887 -2.01 8.46 -51.76
CA ILE A 887 -3.19 7.62 -51.93
C ILE A 887 -4.02 7.73 -50.65
N THR A 888 -5.29 8.10 -50.76
CA THR A 888 -6.17 8.38 -49.60
C THR A 888 -7.32 7.38 -49.55
N ALA A 889 -7.50 6.74 -48.40
CA ALA A 889 -8.57 5.80 -48.09
C ALA A 889 -9.61 6.44 -47.15
N SER A 890 -10.90 6.28 -47.44
CA SER A 890 -12.02 6.98 -46.77
C SER A 890 -13.21 6.07 -46.46
N GLN A 891 -13.92 6.33 -45.34
CA GLN A 891 -15.05 5.54 -44.85
C GLN A 891 -16.05 6.40 -44.03
N THR A 892 -17.34 6.02 -44.02
CA THR A 892 -18.46 6.76 -43.39
C THR A 892 -19.10 6.04 -42.20
N GLY A 893 -19.55 6.80 -41.20
CA GLY A 893 -20.12 6.30 -39.94
C GLY A 893 -21.56 5.78 -39.98
N ASN A 894 -22.08 5.34 -38.83
CA ASN A 894 -23.43 4.79 -38.65
C ASN A 894 -24.07 5.22 -37.30
N ALA A 895 -24.99 4.43 -36.75
CA ALA A 895 -25.63 4.69 -35.45
C ALA A 895 -24.65 4.62 -34.26
N ASN A 896 -23.65 3.74 -34.31
CA ASN A 896 -22.74 3.43 -33.21
C ASN A 896 -21.28 3.84 -33.47
N TYR A 897 -20.90 4.21 -34.70
CA TYR A 897 -19.55 4.64 -35.07
C TYR A 897 -19.53 5.98 -35.82
N ASN A 898 -18.55 6.84 -35.53
CA ASN A 898 -18.27 8.08 -36.26
C ASN A 898 -17.40 7.81 -37.49
N ALA A 899 -17.63 8.52 -38.61
CA ALA A 899 -16.86 8.36 -39.84
C ALA A 899 -15.34 8.43 -39.58
N ALA A 900 -14.58 7.51 -40.18
CA ALA A 900 -13.14 7.46 -39.96
C ALA A 900 -12.43 8.68 -40.57
N PRO A 901 -11.42 9.25 -39.89
CA PRO A 901 -10.44 10.12 -40.54
C PRO A 901 -9.82 9.40 -41.74
N ALA A 902 -9.73 10.09 -42.87
CA ALA A 902 -9.23 9.50 -44.10
C ALA A 902 -7.73 9.17 -43.99
N ALA A 903 -7.39 7.88 -44.00
CA ALA A 903 -6.01 7.41 -43.87
C ALA A 903 -5.29 7.55 -45.21
N SER A 904 -4.15 8.22 -45.22
CA SER A 904 -3.45 8.57 -46.46
C SER A 904 -2.00 8.11 -46.43
N GLN A 905 -1.57 7.43 -47.49
CA GLN A 905 -0.24 6.84 -47.60
C GLN A 905 0.50 7.37 -48.83
N LEU A 906 1.76 7.75 -48.62
CA LEU A 906 2.60 8.29 -49.69
C LEU A 906 3.22 7.15 -50.51
N LEU A 907 2.78 7.01 -51.76
CA LEU A 907 3.35 6.08 -52.71
C LEU A 907 4.59 6.72 -53.35
N PHE A 908 5.77 6.42 -52.80
CA PHE A 908 7.04 6.76 -53.44
C PHE A 908 7.26 5.89 -54.68
N VAL A 909 7.56 6.53 -55.81
CA VAL A 909 8.00 5.87 -57.05
C VAL A 909 9.43 6.34 -57.36
N PHE A 910 10.39 5.52 -56.97
CA PHE A 910 11.81 5.79 -57.14
C PHE A 910 12.27 5.63 -58.59
N LYS A 911 13.36 6.34 -58.89
CA LYS A 911 14.11 6.17 -60.13
C LYS A 911 14.90 4.87 -60.09
N LYS A 912 14.89 4.14 -61.20
CA LYS A 912 15.60 2.86 -61.36
C LYS A 912 17.11 3.06 -61.25
N SER A 913 17.80 2.17 -60.56
CA SER A 913 19.25 2.18 -60.48
C SER A 913 19.88 1.78 -61.82
N GLN A 914 21.12 2.21 -62.04
CA GLN A 914 21.91 1.91 -63.22
C GLN A 914 23.41 1.85 -62.89
N SER A 915 24.17 1.24 -63.78
CA SER A 915 25.60 0.96 -63.63
C SER A 915 26.34 1.32 -64.92
N ILE A 916 27.63 1.64 -64.82
CA ILE A 916 28.52 1.85 -65.97
C ILE A 916 29.44 0.64 -66.09
N GLN A 917 29.51 0.04 -67.28
CA GLN A 917 30.63 -0.82 -67.66
C GLN A 917 31.66 0.02 -68.42
N PHE A 918 32.92 -0.03 -67.98
CA PHE A 918 34.05 0.62 -68.64
C PHE A 918 35.28 -0.30 -68.55
N ASP A 919 35.65 -0.92 -69.67
CA ASP A 919 36.69 -1.95 -69.71
C ASP A 919 38.11 -1.34 -69.68
N PRO A 920 39.14 -2.08 -69.21
CA PRO A 920 40.50 -1.54 -69.02
C PRO A 920 41.14 -0.97 -70.29
N LEU A 921 41.83 0.16 -70.15
CA LEU A 921 42.50 0.84 -71.25
C LEU A 921 43.86 0.21 -71.55
N THR A 922 44.13 -0.05 -72.83
CA THR A 922 45.46 -0.49 -73.29
C THR A 922 46.49 0.63 -73.10
N ALA A 923 47.68 0.30 -72.58
CA ALA A 923 48.80 1.23 -72.59
C ALA A 923 49.13 1.72 -74.02
N LYS A 924 49.60 2.97 -74.11
CA LYS A 924 50.00 3.66 -75.35
C LYS A 924 51.46 4.09 -75.29
N THR A 925 51.94 4.71 -76.35
CA THR A 925 53.24 5.40 -76.46
C THR A 925 53.01 6.87 -76.84
N VAL A 926 53.93 7.76 -76.47
CA VAL A 926 53.90 9.16 -76.94
C VAL A 926 53.85 9.20 -78.46
N GLY A 927 52.88 9.91 -79.03
CA GLY A 927 52.67 10.00 -80.49
C GLY A 927 51.76 8.93 -81.08
N ASP A 928 51.20 8.02 -80.28
CA ASP A 928 50.06 7.20 -80.71
C ASP A 928 48.85 8.09 -81.04
N ALA A 929 48.05 7.69 -82.03
CA ALA A 929 46.86 8.43 -82.45
C ALA A 929 45.76 8.44 -81.38
N SER A 930 44.96 9.52 -81.36
CA SER A 930 43.76 9.65 -80.54
C SER A 930 42.77 8.52 -80.81
N PHE A 931 42.05 8.08 -79.77
CA PHE A 931 41.09 6.99 -79.85
C PHE A 931 39.81 7.30 -79.06
N THR A 932 38.75 6.50 -79.27
CA THR A 932 37.44 6.69 -78.62
C THR A 932 37.24 5.76 -77.43
N LEU A 933 36.52 6.26 -76.42
CA LEU A 933 36.09 5.54 -75.23
C LEU A 933 34.65 5.02 -75.42
N SER A 934 34.38 3.81 -74.93
CA SER A 934 33.18 3.03 -75.26
C SER A 934 32.45 2.45 -74.04
N ALA A 935 32.54 3.11 -72.88
CA ALA A 935 31.77 2.75 -71.69
C ALA A 935 30.26 2.90 -71.93
N THR A 936 29.47 2.01 -71.34
CA THR A 936 28.01 1.96 -71.51
C THR A 936 27.29 1.98 -70.17
N ALA A 937 26.18 2.71 -70.10
CA ALA A 937 25.29 2.69 -68.94
C ALA A 937 24.13 1.71 -69.14
N SER A 938 23.80 0.92 -68.12
CA SER A 938 22.76 -0.13 -68.18
C SER A 938 21.32 0.40 -68.36
N SER A 939 21.12 1.72 -68.41
CA SER A 939 19.87 2.40 -68.76
C SER A 939 19.75 2.76 -70.25
N GLY A 940 20.85 2.64 -71.02
CA GLY A 940 20.97 3.20 -72.37
C GLY A 940 21.34 4.70 -72.42
N LEU A 941 21.56 5.37 -71.29
CA LEU A 941 21.92 6.80 -71.25
C LEU A 941 23.40 7.06 -71.59
N VAL A 942 23.67 8.17 -72.29
CA VAL A 942 25.00 8.53 -72.83
C VAL A 942 26.00 8.89 -71.73
N VAL A 943 27.13 8.17 -71.68
CA VAL A 943 28.20 8.32 -70.69
C VAL A 943 29.17 9.46 -71.07
N THR A 944 29.67 10.18 -70.07
CA THR A 944 30.65 11.28 -70.20
C THR A 944 32.00 10.90 -69.58
N TYR A 945 33.09 11.58 -69.94
CA TYR A 945 34.45 11.19 -69.57
C TYR A 945 35.34 12.37 -69.13
N THR A 946 36.29 12.11 -68.24
CA THR A 946 37.35 13.05 -67.81
C THR A 946 38.71 12.35 -67.66
N SER A 947 39.81 13.13 -67.63
CA SER A 947 41.17 12.68 -67.34
C SER A 947 41.68 13.39 -66.08
N SER A 948 42.37 12.68 -65.19
CA SER A 948 42.95 13.26 -63.98
C SER A 948 44.19 14.13 -64.24
N ASP A 949 44.94 13.82 -65.30
CA ASP A 949 46.13 14.56 -65.74
C ASP A 949 46.08 14.89 -67.24
N PRO A 950 45.68 16.13 -67.59
CA PRO A 950 45.71 16.65 -68.96
C PRO A 950 47.09 16.68 -69.62
N SER A 951 48.19 16.67 -68.86
CA SER A 951 49.56 16.68 -69.43
C SER A 951 49.99 15.31 -69.97
N VAL A 952 49.35 14.24 -69.50
CA VAL A 952 49.50 12.88 -70.04
C VAL A 952 48.50 12.64 -71.17
N ALA A 953 47.21 12.90 -70.93
CA ALA A 953 46.18 12.80 -71.96
C ALA A 953 44.96 13.70 -71.69
N THR A 954 44.41 14.30 -72.75
CA THR A 954 43.19 15.13 -72.72
C THR A 954 41.99 14.35 -73.28
N VAL A 955 40.77 14.69 -72.83
CA VAL A 955 39.53 14.06 -73.30
C VAL A 955 38.54 15.12 -73.77
N SER A 956 37.91 14.89 -74.92
CA SER A 956 36.85 15.74 -75.49
C SER A 956 35.74 14.86 -76.06
N GLY A 957 34.51 15.04 -75.56
CA GLY A 957 33.41 14.10 -75.80
C GLY A 957 33.76 12.73 -75.23
N ASN A 958 33.90 11.72 -76.10
CA ASN A 958 34.48 10.41 -75.76
C ASN A 958 35.84 10.15 -76.42
N THR A 959 36.44 11.14 -77.11
CA THR A 959 37.76 10.98 -77.76
C THR A 959 38.87 11.41 -76.80
N ILE A 960 39.90 10.57 -76.66
CA ILE A 960 41.08 10.82 -75.86
C ILE A 960 42.31 11.05 -76.75
N THR A 961 43.10 12.07 -76.43
CA THR A 961 44.29 12.49 -77.16
C THR A 961 45.52 12.42 -76.26
N ILE A 962 46.55 11.72 -76.71
CA ILE A 962 47.83 11.55 -76.00
C ILE A 962 48.64 12.85 -76.08
N ILE A 963 49.16 13.32 -74.94
CA ILE A 963 49.94 14.55 -74.82
C ILE A 963 51.37 14.28 -74.38
N GLY A 964 51.58 13.40 -73.38
CA GLY A 964 52.90 13.16 -72.78
C GLY A 964 53.05 11.79 -72.13
N ALA A 965 54.30 11.37 -71.87
CA ALA A 965 54.58 10.11 -71.18
C ALA A 965 54.26 10.23 -69.68
N GLY A 966 53.57 9.23 -69.14
CA GLY A 966 53.10 9.24 -67.75
C GLY A 966 51.93 8.26 -67.54
N SER A 967 51.17 8.47 -66.48
CA SER A 967 50.00 7.65 -66.15
C SER A 967 48.87 8.54 -65.65
N THR A 968 47.68 8.46 -66.28
CA THR A 968 46.49 9.24 -65.91
C THR A 968 45.30 8.33 -65.66
N LEU A 969 44.38 8.74 -64.78
CA LEU A 969 43.13 8.03 -64.54
C LEU A 969 42.03 8.65 -65.41
N ILE A 970 41.45 7.85 -66.30
CA ILE A 970 40.30 8.23 -67.11
C ILE A 970 39.03 7.78 -66.39
N THR A 971 38.09 8.68 -66.18
CA THR A 971 36.87 8.42 -65.41
C THR A 971 35.63 8.60 -66.28
N ALA A 972 34.75 7.60 -66.28
CA ALA A 972 33.47 7.56 -66.99
C ALA A 972 32.31 7.77 -66.01
N ALA A 973 31.37 8.67 -66.34
CA ALA A 973 30.29 9.09 -65.45
C ALA A 973 28.93 9.23 -66.15
N GLN A 974 27.84 9.01 -65.40
CA GLN A 974 26.45 9.08 -65.86
C GLN A 974 25.55 9.67 -64.76
N SER A 975 24.94 10.83 -65.02
CA SER A 975 24.09 11.57 -64.07
C SER A 975 22.65 11.09 -64.00
N GLY A 976 22.16 10.32 -64.97
CA GLY A 976 20.79 9.82 -65.01
C GLY A 976 19.77 10.84 -65.56
N ASN A 977 18.49 10.58 -65.34
CA ASN A 977 17.39 11.40 -65.88
C ASN A 977 16.17 11.43 -64.94
N SER A 978 14.96 11.63 -65.47
CA SER A 978 13.70 11.56 -64.70
C SER A 978 13.43 10.16 -64.14
N ASN A 979 13.77 9.08 -64.85
CA ASN A 979 13.38 7.71 -64.48
C ASN A 979 14.55 6.85 -63.97
N TYR A 980 15.80 7.29 -64.15
CA TYR A 980 17.02 6.60 -63.69
C TYR A 980 17.89 7.48 -62.78
N SER A 981 18.37 6.91 -61.67
CA SER A 981 19.31 7.56 -60.73
C SER A 981 20.73 7.67 -61.31
N PRO A 982 21.61 8.56 -60.83
CA PRO A 982 23.02 8.57 -61.23
C PRO A 982 23.68 7.20 -61.05
N ALA A 983 24.56 6.82 -61.98
CA ALA A 983 25.36 5.61 -61.85
C ALA A 983 26.69 5.92 -61.13
N PRO A 984 27.25 4.98 -60.34
CA PRO A 984 28.61 5.10 -59.83
C PRO A 984 29.61 5.29 -60.98
N ALA A 985 30.53 6.23 -60.84
CA ALA A 985 31.56 6.47 -61.83
C ALA A 985 32.55 5.29 -61.87
N ALA A 986 32.97 4.91 -63.07
CA ALA A 986 33.95 3.85 -63.31
C ALA A 986 35.24 4.48 -63.87
N SER A 987 36.41 4.05 -63.40
CA SER A 987 37.68 4.67 -63.77
C SER A 987 38.71 3.63 -64.20
N GLN A 988 39.51 3.96 -65.21
CA GLN A 988 40.53 3.09 -65.80
C GLN A 988 41.83 3.86 -66.03
N THR A 989 42.97 3.24 -65.69
CA THR A 989 44.28 3.87 -65.84
C THR A 989 44.77 3.79 -67.28
N LEU A 990 45.14 4.93 -67.87
CA LEU A 990 45.87 5.01 -69.13
C LEU A 990 47.36 5.26 -68.84
N LEU A 991 48.19 4.27 -69.16
CA LEU A 991 49.65 4.39 -69.17
C LEU A 991 50.13 4.84 -70.56
N VAL A 992 51.01 5.85 -70.61
CA VAL A 992 51.66 6.33 -71.84
C VAL A 992 53.18 6.20 -71.69
N ASN A 993 53.77 5.33 -72.50
CA ASN A 993 55.19 5.01 -72.49
C ASN A 993 56.02 6.01 -73.31
N LYS A 994 57.31 6.11 -72.96
CA LYS A 994 58.31 6.80 -73.78
C LYS A 994 58.70 5.96 -75.00
N LYS A 995 59.09 6.62 -76.09
CA LYS A 995 59.65 5.99 -77.29
C LYS A 995 61.04 5.41 -77.00
N SER A 996 61.40 4.34 -77.71
CA SER A 996 62.79 3.85 -77.78
C SER A 996 63.61 4.67 -78.79
N GLN A 997 64.94 4.63 -78.66
CA GLN A 997 65.88 5.23 -79.61
C GLN A 997 67.21 4.46 -79.65
N SER A 998 67.98 4.63 -80.72
CA SER A 998 69.27 3.99 -80.97
C SER A 998 70.34 5.00 -81.38
N ILE A 999 71.62 4.67 -81.19
CA ILE A 999 72.76 5.43 -81.70
C ILE A 999 73.34 4.70 -82.93
N GLN A 1000 73.69 5.45 -83.97
CA GLN A 1000 74.50 4.97 -85.09
C GLN A 1000 75.90 5.60 -84.98
N PHE A 1001 76.93 4.77 -84.81
CA PHE A 1001 78.34 5.18 -84.73
C PHE A 1001 79.21 4.15 -85.45
N GLY A 1002 79.86 4.56 -86.55
CA GLY A 1002 80.65 3.69 -87.41
C GLY A 1002 82.08 3.42 -86.89
N PRO A 1003 82.76 2.37 -87.38
CA PRO A 1003 84.12 2.02 -86.96
C PRO A 1003 85.13 3.13 -87.27
N LEU A 1004 86.10 3.30 -86.37
CA LEU A 1004 87.16 4.29 -86.51
C LEU A 1004 88.36 3.71 -87.29
N ALA A 1005 88.93 4.51 -88.18
CA ALA A 1005 90.17 4.15 -88.87
C ALA A 1005 91.38 4.26 -87.93
N ALA A 1006 92.38 3.40 -88.13
CA ALA A 1006 93.66 3.51 -87.45
C ALA A 1006 94.40 4.82 -87.80
N LYS A 1007 95.26 5.27 -86.89
CA LYS A 1007 95.99 6.54 -86.95
C LYS A 1007 97.48 6.35 -86.63
N ALA A 1008 98.30 7.31 -87.00
CA ALA A 1008 99.70 7.42 -86.56
C ALA A 1008 99.82 8.43 -85.39
N LEU A 1009 100.77 8.20 -84.49
CA LEU A 1009 101.12 9.21 -83.48
C LEU A 1009 101.74 10.43 -84.21
N GLY A 1010 101.10 11.59 -84.07
CA GLY A 1010 101.41 12.80 -84.84
C GLY A 1010 100.35 13.17 -85.90
N ASP A 1011 99.37 12.31 -86.17
CA ASP A 1011 98.18 12.69 -86.95
C ASP A 1011 97.42 13.84 -86.25
N ALA A 1012 96.92 14.78 -87.04
CA ALA A 1012 96.12 15.89 -86.54
C ALA A 1012 94.79 15.42 -85.90
N SER A 1013 94.35 16.13 -84.86
CA SER A 1013 93.09 15.87 -84.16
C SER A 1013 91.88 15.86 -85.11
N PHE A 1014 90.99 14.88 -84.94
CA PHE A 1014 89.85 14.63 -85.83
C PHE A 1014 88.53 14.59 -85.06
N THR A 1015 87.41 14.71 -85.77
CA THR A 1015 86.07 14.76 -85.16
C THR A 1015 85.29 13.46 -85.31
N LEU A 1016 84.48 13.15 -84.29
CA LEU A 1016 83.56 12.02 -84.24
C LEU A 1016 82.18 12.42 -84.77
N SER A 1017 81.54 11.50 -85.48
CA SER A 1017 80.19 11.65 -86.04
C SER A 1017 79.34 10.41 -85.76
N ALA A 1018 78.53 10.50 -84.71
CA ALA A 1018 77.47 9.57 -84.36
C ALA A 1018 76.13 10.33 -84.26
N THR A 1019 75.04 9.65 -84.58
CA THR A 1019 73.68 10.22 -84.57
C THR A 1019 72.75 9.36 -83.73
N ALA A 1020 71.83 10.00 -82.98
CA ALA A 1020 70.73 9.29 -82.32
C ALA A 1020 69.48 9.33 -83.21
N SER A 1021 68.69 8.25 -83.23
CA SER A 1021 67.46 8.15 -84.04
C SER A 1021 66.34 9.12 -83.62
N SER A 1022 66.50 9.78 -82.47
CA SER A 1022 65.65 10.85 -81.94
C SER A 1022 66.07 12.26 -82.38
N GLY A 1023 67.25 12.41 -83.00
CA GLY A 1023 67.90 13.70 -83.24
C GLY A 1023 68.65 14.29 -82.03
N LEU A 1024 68.64 13.63 -80.86
CA LEU A 1024 69.31 14.13 -79.64
C LEU A 1024 70.85 14.03 -79.73
N THR A 1025 71.54 15.05 -79.21
CA THR A 1025 73.01 15.20 -79.27
C THR A 1025 73.76 14.08 -78.54
N VAL A 1026 74.56 13.31 -79.28
CA VAL A 1026 75.39 12.20 -78.77
C VAL A 1026 76.68 12.72 -78.14
N THR A 1027 77.09 12.14 -77.00
CA THR A 1027 78.35 12.45 -76.29
C THR A 1027 79.35 11.30 -76.38
N TYR A 1028 80.64 11.59 -76.19
CA TYR A 1028 81.73 10.61 -76.37
C TYR A 1028 82.69 10.56 -75.19
N THR A 1029 83.27 9.40 -74.92
CA THR A 1029 84.40 9.20 -73.98
C THR A 1029 85.46 8.27 -74.59
N SER A 1030 86.69 8.32 -74.06
CA SER A 1030 87.80 7.40 -74.39
C SER A 1030 88.16 6.57 -73.17
N SER A 1031 88.34 5.25 -73.34
CA SER A 1031 88.68 4.33 -72.25
C SER A 1031 90.13 4.45 -71.77
N ASN A 1032 91.03 4.98 -72.61
CA ASN A 1032 92.44 5.19 -72.29
C ASN A 1032 92.95 6.55 -72.79
N LEU A 1033 93.03 7.50 -71.86
CA LEU A 1033 93.48 8.87 -72.10
C LEU A 1033 94.97 9.00 -72.41
N SER A 1034 95.78 7.95 -72.16
CA SER A 1034 97.20 7.92 -72.56
C SER A 1034 97.41 7.58 -74.04
N VAL A 1035 96.37 7.08 -74.73
CA VAL A 1035 96.39 6.81 -76.18
C VAL A 1035 95.66 7.91 -76.95
N ALA A 1036 94.44 8.26 -76.52
CA ALA A 1036 93.74 9.43 -77.04
C ALA A 1036 92.77 10.04 -76.02
N THR A 1037 92.71 11.37 -76.02
CA THR A 1037 91.73 12.16 -75.26
C THR A 1037 90.58 12.60 -76.17
N VAL A 1038 89.39 12.86 -75.60
CA VAL A 1038 88.23 13.36 -76.34
C VAL A 1038 87.66 14.57 -75.62
N SER A 1039 87.42 15.66 -76.36
CA SER A 1039 86.80 16.89 -75.86
C SER A 1039 85.67 17.31 -76.80
N GLY A 1040 84.44 17.37 -76.29
CA GLY A 1040 83.25 17.47 -77.14
C GLY A 1040 83.13 16.25 -78.06
N ASN A 1041 83.35 16.45 -79.36
CA ASN A 1041 83.51 15.37 -80.34
C ASN A 1041 84.90 15.33 -81.01
N GLN A 1042 85.87 16.14 -80.57
CA GLN A 1042 87.23 16.14 -81.12
C GLN A 1042 88.13 15.16 -80.35
N VAL A 1043 88.86 14.32 -81.08
CA VAL A 1043 89.84 13.36 -80.56
C VAL A 1043 91.24 13.91 -80.77
N THR A 1044 92.06 13.92 -79.72
CA THR A 1044 93.48 14.27 -79.78
C THR A 1044 94.32 13.08 -79.32
N LEU A 1045 95.24 12.64 -80.17
CA LEU A 1045 96.12 11.50 -79.93
C LEU A 1045 97.23 11.88 -78.95
N THR A 1046 97.49 11.03 -77.97
CA THR A 1046 98.41 11.28 -76.85
C THR A 1046 99.49 10.22 -76.68
N GLY A 1047 99.35 9.05 -77.31
CA GLY A 1047 100.35 7.98 -77.29
C GLY A 1047 99.98 6.81 -78.21
N ILE A 1048 100.94 5.90 -78.44
CA ILE A 1048 100.70 4.67 -79.20
C ILE A 1048 99.89 3.63 -78.40
N GLY A 1049 99.10 2.82 -79.09
CA GLY A 1049 98.28 1.76 -78.49
C GLY A 1049 96.83 1.77 -78.98
N SER A 1050 95.94 1.13 -78.22
CA SER A 1050 94.50 1.06 -78.50
C SER A 1050 93.68 1.73 -77.41
N THR A 1051 92.57 2.37 -77.79
CA THR A 1051 91.54 2.86 -76.87
C THR A 1051 90.14 2.60 -77.43
N VAL A 1052 89.15 2.42 -76.56
CA VAL A 1052 87.74 2.33 -76.94
C VAL A 1052 87.12 3.71 -76.83
N ILE A 1053 86.51 4.17 -77.92
CA ILE A 1053 85.69 5.38 -77.96
C ILE A 1053 84.23 4.95 -77.81
N ALA A 1054 83.55 5.43 -76.77
CA ALA A 1054 82.16 5.10 -76.47
C ALA A 1054 81.24 6.29 -76.76
N ALA A 1055 80.19 6.08 -77.57
CA ALA A 1055 79.16 7.05 -77.89
C ALA A 1055 77.88 6.79 -77.08
N THR A 1056 77.31 7.82 -76.43
CA THR A 1056 76.19 7.68 -75.49
C THR A 1056 75.09 8.73 -75.69
N GLN A 1057 73.85 8.38 -75.30
CA GLN A 1057 72.68 9.26 -75.38
C GLN A 1057 71.70 8.93 -74.24
N THR A 1058 71.46 9.89 -73.34
CA THR A 1058 70.68 9.71 -72.11
C THR A 1058 69.17 9.87 -72.27
N GLY A 1059 68.68 10.43 -73.38
CA GLY A 1059 67.25 10.61 -73.62
C GLY A 1059 66.63 11.81 -72.89
N ASN A 1060 65.30 11.88 -72.91
CA ASN A 1060 64.54 13.06 -72.47
C ASN A 1060 63.12 12.66 -71.95
N PRO A 1061 62.16 13.58 -71.78
CA PRO A 1061 60.78 13.21 -71.39
C PRO A 1061 60.02 12.34 -72.40
N GLU A 1062 60.35 12.37 -73.69
CA GLU A 1062 59.68 11.57 -74.74
C GLU A 1062 60.39 10.25 -75.07
N TYR A 1063 61.73 10.22 -75.01
CA TYR A 1063 62.57 9.10 -75.43
C TYR A 1063 63.35 8.51 -74.25
N LEU A 1064 63.36 7.18 -74.15
CA LEU A 1064 64.23 6.41 -73.25
C LEU A 1064 65.72 6.63 -73.57
N PRO A 1065 66.66 6.38 -72.64
CA PRO A 1065 68.09 6.35 -72.96
C PRO A 1065 68.38 5.34 -74.09
N ALA A 1066 69.33 5.68 -74.97
CA ALA A 1066 69.79 4.73 -75.99
C ALA A 1066 70.90 3.84 -75.43
N LEU A 1067 71.02 2.62 -75.97
CA LEU A 1067 72.20 1.77 -75.71
C LEU A 1067 73.45 2.44 -76.27
N LYS A 1068 74.54 2.46 -75.49
CA LYS A 1068 75.85 2.98 -75.93
C LYS A 1068 76.41 2.13 -77.09
N VAL A 1069 77.16 2.77 -77.97
CA VAL A 1069 77.87 2.10 -79.08
C VAL A 1069 79.36 2.41 -78.95
N GLU A 1070 80.19 1.38 -79.06
CA GLU A 1070 81.63 1.47 -78.76
C GLU A 1070 82.46 1.06 -79.98
N GLN A 1071 83.54 1.80 -80.24
CA GLN A 1071 84.42 1.61 -81.40
C GLN A 1071 85.89 1.71 -81.00
N ILE A 1072 86.74 0.84 -81.54
CA ILE A 1072 88.17 0.82 -81.20
C ILE A 1072 88.92 1.83 -82.08
N LEU A 1073 89.74 2.66 -81.47
CA LEU A 1073 90.74 3.51 -82.12
C LEU A 1073 92.14 2.93 -81.87
N GLN A 1074 92.90 2.73 -82.94
CA GLN A 1074 94.27 2.22 -82.93
C GLN A 1074 95.25 3.33 -83.33
N VAL A 1075 96.31 3.53 -82.55
CA VAL A 1075 97.37 4.53 -82.79
C VAL A 1075 98.72 3.83 -82.91
N ASN A 1076 99.36 3.97 -84.07
CA ASN A 1076 100.60 3.30 -84.44
C ASN A 1076 101.82 4.25 -84.42
N PRO A 1077 103.05 3.74 -84.25
CA PRO A 1077 104.28 4.53 -84.35
C PRO A 1077 104.60 4.93 -85.81
N VAL A 1078 105.49 5.91 -85.98
CA VAL A 1078 106.01 6.35 -87.29
C VAL A 1078 107.25 5.53 -87.65
N ILE A 1079 107.40 5.15 -88.94
CA ILE A 1079 108.53 4.33 -89.42
C ILE A 1079 109.35 5.13 -90.44
N THR A 1080 110.66 5.21 -90.21
CA THR A 1080 111.61 6.03 -90.99
C THR A 1080 112.82 5.17 -91.42
N ALA A 1081 113.51 5.54 -92.51
CA ALA A 1081 114.78 4.90 -92.87
C ALA A 1081 115.95 5.49 -92.04
N ILE A 1082 116.80 4.64 -91.45
CA ILE A 1082 117.98 5.07 -90.66
C ILE A 1082 118.91 6.00 -91.44
N GLU A 1083 118.95 5.91 -92.76
CA GLU A 1083 119.83 6.75 -93.61
C GLU A 1083 119.47 8.24 -93.55
N ASN A 1084 118.26 8.57 -93.10
CA ASN A 1084 117.79 9.94 -92.85
C ASN A 1084 117.78 10.30 -91.35
N ALA A 1085 118.31 9.45 -90.46
CA ALA A 1085 118.18 9.61 -89.02
C ALA A 1085 119.38 10.37 -88.40
N PRO A 1086 119.18 11.60 -87.88
CA PRO A 1086 120.26 12.33 -87.22
C PRO A 1086 120.68 11.64 -85.91
N GLY A 1087 121.99 11.61 -85.67
CA GLY A 1087 122.57 11.05 -84.44
C GLY A 1087 122.60 9.52 -84.36
N ILE A 1088 122.45 8.82 -85.48
CA ILE A 1088 122.57 7.35 -85.59
C ILE A 1088 123.71 7.00 -86.56
N LYS A 1089 124.63 6.09 -86.18
CA LYS A 1089 125.60 5.46 -87.11
C LYS A 1089 125.63 3.95 -86.94
N LEU A 1090 125.84 3.24 -88.06
CA LEU A 1090 125.99 1.79 -88.14
C LEU A 1090 127.23 1.46 -88.99
N TYR A 1091 128.22 0.77 -88.43
CA TYR A 1091 129.48 0.46 -89.12
C TYR A 1091 130.21 -0.76 -88.52
N PRO A 1092 131.07 -1.46 -89.28
CA PRO A 1092 131.18 -1.42 -90.74
C PRO A 1092 129.93 -2.02 -91.41
N ILE A 1093 129.63 -1.61 -92.64
CA ILE A 1093 128.66 -2.27 -93.52
C ILE A 1093 129.36 -2.46 -94.88
N PRO A 1094 129.58 -3.69 -95.39
CA PRO A 1094 129.28 -4.99 -94.79
C PRO A 1094 129.88 -5.21 -93.40
N VAL A 1095 129.10 -5.84 -92.54
CA VAL A 1095 129.46 -6.24 -91.18
C VAL A 1095 130.37 -7.47 -91.24
N ASP A 1096 131.38 -7.48 -90.37
CA ASP A 1096 132.25 -8.64 -90.16
C ASP A 1096 131.92 -9.28 -88.79
N ASN A 1097 132.89 -9.45 -87.88
CA ASN A 1097 132.67 -10.12 -86.60
C ASN A 1097 131.82 -9.29 -85.61
N PHE A 1098 131.77 -7.96 -85.76
CA PHE A 1098 131.01 -7.04 -84.92
C PHE A 1098 130.29 -5.97 -85.76
N LEU A 1099 129.07 -5.61 -85.34
CA LEU A 1099 128.39 -4.38 -85.75
C LEU A 1099 128.53 -3.34 -84.65
N HIS A 1100 129.06 -2.17 -84.97
CA HIS A 1100 129.04 -1.01 -84.07
C HIS A 1100 127.80 -0.17 -84.34
N VAL A 1101 127.14 0.25 -83.26
CA VAL A 1101 125.92 1.04 -83.24
C VAL A 1101 126.17 2.24 -82.34
N ASP A 1102 126.10 3.45 -82.91
CA ASP A 1102 126.36 4.73 -82.22
C ASP A 1102 125.10 5.57 -82.26
N VAL A 1103 124.48 5.79 -81.09
CA VAL A 1103 123.20 6.51 -80.93
C VAL A 1103 123.31 7.61 -79.86
N GLN A 1104 122.89 8.82 -80.19
CA GLN A 1104 123.07 9.99 -79.32
C GLN A 1104 122.10 10.07 -78.11
N SER A 1105 121.08 9.21 -78.05
CA SER A 1105 120.12 9.11 -76.95
C SER A 1105 119.69 7.66 -76.75
N PRO A 1106 119.10 7.30 -75.58
CA PRO A 1106 118.62 5.95 -75.31
C PRO A 1106 117.70 5.45 -76.41
N SER A 1107 118.10 4.37 -77.06
CA SER A 1107 117.40 3.79 -78.21
C SER A 1107 117.37 2.27 -78.11
N THR A 1108 116.21 1.65 -78.33
CA THR A 1108 116.09 0.19 -78.34
C THR A 1108 116.57 -0.35 -79.69
N ILE A 1109 117.78 -0.90 -79.72
CA ILE A 1109 118.37 -1.53 -80.91
C ILE A 1109 117.89 -2.97 -80.97
N THR A 1110 117.37 -3.40 -82.11
CA THR A 1110 116.92 -4.78 -82.37
C THR A 1110 117.45 -5.25 -83.72
N ILE A 1111 118.36 -6.22 -83.72
CA ILE A 1111 118.88 -6.87 -84.93
C ILE A 1111 118.03 -8.12 -85.20
N MET A 1112 117.46 -8.22 -86.40
CA MET A 1112 116.58 -9.32 -86.83
C MET A 1112 117.06 -9.92 -88.15
N ASN A 1113 116.70 -11.17 -88.44
CA ASN A 1113 116.84 -11.72 -89.81
C ASN A 1113 115.73 -11.21 -90.75
N LEU A 1114 115.77 -11.60 -92.02
CA LEU A 1114 114.74 -11.22 -93.00
C LEU A 1114 113.36 -11.85 -92.76
N LEU A 1115 113.22 -12.79 -91.81
CA LEU A 1115 111.94 -13.33 -91.35
C LEU A 1115 111.36 -12.56 -90.15
N GLY A 1116 112.12 -11.59 -89.60
CA GLY A 1116 111.74 -10.81 -88.41
C GLY A 1116 112.12 -11.47 -87.08
N GLU A 1117 112.87 -12.58 -87.09
CA GLU A 1117 113.31 -13.24 -85.86
C GLU A 1117 114.42 -12.43 -85.19
N GLU A 1118 114.26 -12.16 -83.90
CA GLU A 1118 115.17 -11.34 -83.08
C GLU A 1118 116.46 -12.11 -82.76
N ILE A 1119 117.61 -11.55 -83.16
CA ILE A 1119 118.95 -12.13 -82.97
C ILE A 1119 119.66 -11.49 -81.78
N ALA A 1120 119.53 -10.17 -81.65
CA ALA A 1120 120.08 -9.42 -80.53
C ALA A 1120 119.24 -8.16 -80.32
N LYS A 1121 118.94 -7.86 -79.06
CA LYS A 1121 118.24 -6.64 -78.66
C LYS A 1121 118.86 -6.04 -77.42
N ARG A 1122 119.03 -4.72 -77.41
CA ARG A 1122 119.58 -3.99 -76.27
C ARG A 1122 119.14 -2.52 -76.28
N GLU A 1123 118.88 -1.99 -75.11
CA GLU A 1123 118.84 -0.55 -74.85
C GLU A 1123 120.26 0.01 -75.00
N VAL A 1124 120.51 0.89 -75.96
CA VAL A 1124 121.85 1.45 -76.21
C VAL A 1124 121.84 2.96 -76.04
N THR A 1125 122.90 3.50 -75.44
CA THR A 1125 123.17 4.95 -75.37
C THR A 1125 124.66 5.17 -75.63
N GLY A 1126 125.00 6.00 -76.61
CA GLY A 1126 126.36 6.15 -77.11
C GLY A 1126 126.76 5.06 -78.11
N ALA A 1127 128.07 4.80 -78.22
CA ALA A 1127 128.65 3.85 -79.15
C ALA A 1127 128.92 2.48 -78.49
N GLU A 1128 128.21 1.45 -78.95
CA GLU A 1128 128.38 0.07 -78.50
C GLU A 1128 128.63 -0.91 -79.65
N SER A 1129 129.01 -2.14 -79.31
CA SER A 1129 129.22 -3.24 -80.25
C SER A 1129 128.21 -4.36 -80.03
N PHE A 1130 127.78 -4.98 -81.12
CA PHE A 1130 127.01 -6.22 -81.15
C PHE A 1130 127.90 -7.31 -81.75
N ASP A 1131 128.12 -8.38 -80.98
CA ASP A 1131 128.89 -9.54 -81.40
C ASP A 1131 128.03 -10.43 -82.32
N LEU A 1132 128.52 -10.66 -83.54
CA LEU A 1132 127.82 -11.42 -84.58
C LEU A 1132 128.70 -12.58 -85.08
N ARG A 1133 129.71 -13.00 -84.30
CA ARG A 1133 130.64 -14.10 -84.62
C ARG A 1133 129.99 -15.47 -84.70
N GLN A 1134 128.81 -15.64 -84.11
CA GLN A 1134 128.02 -16.89 -84.14
C GLN A 1134 126.78 -16.76 -85.04
N VAL A 1135 126.64 -15.63 -85.75
CA VAL A 1135 125.53 -15.35 -86.67
C VAL A 1135 126.02 -15.61 -88.10
N PRO A 1136 125.32 -16.47 -88.89
CA PRO A 1136 125.73 -16.81 -90.25
C PRO A 1136 125.90 -15.59 -91.19
N GLY A 1137 126.67 -15.77 -92.26
CA GLY A 1137 126.70 -14.82 -93.37
C GLY A 1137 125.30 -14.64 -93.98
N GLY A 1138 124.89 -13.40 -94.22
CA GLY A 1138 123.51 -13.12 -94.66
C GLY A 1138 123.06 -11.68 -94.48
N PHE A 1139 121.79 -11.43 -94.83
CA PHE A 1139 121.14 -10.13 -94.66
C PHE A 1139 120.32 -10.07 -93.38
N TYR A 1140 120.42 -8.93 -92.69
CA TYR A 1140 119.75 -8.67 -91.42
C TYR A 1140 119.13 -7.26 -91.43
N VAL A 1141 118.16 -7.00 -90.55
CA VAL A 1141 117.54 -5.68 -90.37
C VAL A 1141 117.87 -5.18 -88.97
N VAL A 1142 118.46 -4.00 -88.87
CA VAL A 1142 118.58 -3.25 -87.63
C VAL A 1142 117.36 -2.35 -87.52
N SER A 1143 116.55 -2.57 -86.50
CA SER A 1143 115.52 -1.64 -86.03
C SER A 1143 116.06 -0.84 -84.85
N ILE A 1144 115.81 0.46 -84.83
CA ILE A 1144 116.19 1.37 -83.76
C ILE A 1144 114.95 2.17 -83.40
N ALA A 1145 114.35 1.84 -82.25
CA ALA A 1145 113.24 2.61 -81.70
C ALA A 1145 113.78 3.76 -80.85
N ARG A 1146 113.33 4.99 -81.12
CA ARG A 1146 113.72 6.21 -80.40
C ARG A 1146 112.58 7.22 -80.46
N ASP A 1147 112.17 7.74 -79.30
CA ASP A 1147 111.25 8.88 -79.15
C ASP A 1147 109.91 8.78 -79.93
N GLY A 1148 109.41 7.54 -80.11
CA GLY A 1148 108.15 7.26 -80.84
C GLY A 1148 108.31 6.98 -82.34
N GLU A 1149 109.49 7.21 -82.90
CA GLU A 1149 109.87 6.78 -84.25
C GLU A 1149 110.60 5.42 -84.22
N VAL A 1150 110.42 4.63 -85.27
CA VAL A 1150 111.13 3.38 -85.51
C VAL A 1150 111.96 3.52 -86.78
N PHE A 1151 113.27 3.61 -86.62
CA PHE A 1151 114.21 3.70 -87.74
C PHE A 1151 114.68 2.31 -88.17
N LEU A 1152 114.60 1.98 -89.47
CA LEU A 1152 115.05 0.69 -90.02
C LEU A 1152 116.28 0.83 -90.95
N LYS A 1153 117.21 -0.14 -90.91
CA LYS A 1153 118.25 -0.36 -91.93
C LYS A 1153 118.45 -1.83 -92.24
N LYS A 1154 118.52 -2.18 -93.53
CA LYS A 1154 119.04 -3.49 -93.97
C LYS A 1154 120.57 -3.46 -93.98
N ILE A 1155 121.18 -4.44 -93.31
CA ILE A 1155 122.63 -4.67 -93.24
C ILE A 1155 122.97 -6.05 -93.82
N VAL A 1156 124.25 -6.34 -94.01
CA VAL A 1156 124.76 -7.63 -94.48
C VAL A 1156 125.99 -8.03 -93.68
N LYS A 1157 126.00 -9.26 -93.16
CA LYS A 1157 127.11 -9.94 -92.48
C LYS A 1157 127.85 -10.80 -93.51
N LYS A 1158 129.17 -10.65 -93.60
CA LYS A 1158 130.04 -11.57 -94.38
C LYS A 1158 130.00 -12.97 -93.77
N GLU A 1159 130.35 -13.99 -94.55
CA GLU A 1159 130.72 -15.30 -93.97
C GLU A 1159 131.96 -15.14 -93.08
#